data_AF-A1B6K1-F1
#
_entry.id   AF-A1B6K1-F1
#
_cell.length_a   1.000
_cell.length_b   1.000
_cell.length_c   1.000
_cell.angle_alpha   90.00
_cell.angle_beta   90.00
_cell.angle_gamma   90.00
#
_symmetry.space_group_name_H-M   'P 1'
#
loop_
_entity.id
_entity.type
_entity.pdbx_description
1 polymer ?
#
loop_
_entity_poly.entity_id
_entity_poly.type
_entity_poly.pdbx_seq_one_letter_code
_entity_poly.pdbx_strand_id
1 'polypeptide(L)'
;MPGAYFTQQWNGVGMALGALIRSTRTEGCVILRGRSVLVCAVSGLALMTFSFSAGADPVQPIGIPLKHVPSDDDATDFNSLGIMVGVNDAHPRLYQFDTGSDLFVGQFDEAMSDVQPLAGHKPDLYAYGDGSYGYWMQEIQFGSIAYYDPDAPDKPVAVIPGKHVAGRIIDWVYSQGSDGYKNHKVSATPIGHSDGVAYYADMEVRDRIIHDQPSDHPPFYGTFGAGNFTDDKTYISAPASQTKTGYVIAANANMGDSKTPGRAPCLSLHLTPQIRAQFTALMPWGKLDYEFSMRQFPGSGANASNVHDGNYRYTISVPVGKKKRAIDFRGPILFDTGTPEFIYVDSDGMLAKFRSKGYRLEKYGDDTVDIKFYGFDDKLNDLEYDDVDISRLSDEGSGNSLTIGLPFFQSNSMMFDLENRITAFTPYFVTASGFSTDAGVNIPHLGVVNGDVGSVGWVGLAGNLSGQGDFTIEKDSNVRMTAINTYTGATRIAKDGYLHLAGLGSIEKSAHVFNEGNLFIDQKGAYMTQWGVDKSFGDAVIRDISGGGDIVLGSRRLVVTAATGTIGGSITDYDDNGKNLGGGLVLAGGKLTIAGDNDYSGLTEVASGAEMHVTGQLAGDVSVHGKLSVDGQVSGTVTVHEGGELSGNGAISAVHRVSR
;
A
#
# COMPACT_ATOMS: atom_id res chain seq x y z
N MET A 1 -26.06 -16.97 -37.07
CA MET A 1 -27.32 -17.70 -37.35
C MET A 1 -28.13 -17.74 -36.06
N PRO A 2 -29.43 -17.35 -36.05
CA PRO A 2 -30.20 -17.17 -34.81
C PRO A 2 -31.01 -18.42 -34.45
N GLY A 3 -31.29 -18.66 -33.17
CA GLY A 3 -32.15 -19.77 -32.79
C GLY A 3 -32.46 -19.97 -31.30
N ALA A 4 -33.49 -19.26 -30.85
CA ALA A 4 -34.57 -19.72 -29.98
C ALA A 4 -34.35 -20.04 -28.49
N TYR A 5 -35.04 -19.19 -27.71
CA TYR A 5 -35.61 -19.39 -26.37
C TYR A 5 -36.35 -20.72 -26.17
N PHE A 6 -36.26 -21.26 -24.95
CA PHE A 6 -37.35 -22.03 -24.32
C PHE A 6 -37.49 -21.64 -22.85
N THR A 7 -38.71 -21.25 -22.49
CA THR A 7 -39.21 -21.07 -21.12
C THR A 7 -39.90 -22.36 -20.68
N GLN A 8 -39.69 -22.78 -19.44
CA GLN A 8 -40.76 -23.41 -18.65
C GLN A 8 -40.48 -23.34 -17.15
N GLN A 9 -41.55 -23.12 -16.41
CA GLN A 9 -41.64 -22.80 -15.00
C GLN A 9 -42.54 -23.85 -14.33
N TRP A 10 -42.32 -24.08 -13.02
CA TRP A 10 -43.21 -24.60 -11.96
C TRP A 10 -42.92 -25.97 -11.30
N ASN A 11 -42.67 -25.84 -9.98
CA ASN A 11 -43.05 -26.65 -8.81
C ASN A 11 -42.42 -28.02 -8.49
N GLY A 12 -41.56 -28.01 -7.44
CA GLY A 12 -42.03 -28.28 -6.07
C GLY A 12 -41.88 -29.71 -5.49
N VAL A 13 -41.12 -29.78 -4.38
CA VAL A 13 -41.29 -30.59 -3.14
C VAL A 13 -40.05 -31.41 -2.72
N GLY A 14 -39.35 -30.90 -1.69
CA GLY A 14 -39.10 -31.57 -0.40
C GLY A 14 -37.97 -32.61 -0.27
N MET A 15 -36.92 -32.29 0.50
CA MET A 15 -36.68 -32.87 1.84
C MET A 15 -35.47 -32.24 2.56
N ALA A 16 -35.58 -32.19 3.89
CA ALA A 16 -34.73 -31.48 4.84
C ALA A 16 -33.55 -32.33 5.37
N LEU A 17 -32.53 -31.67 5.91
CA LEU A 17 -31.85 -32.08 7.15
C LEU A 17 -31.14 -30.84 7.76
N GLY A 18 -31.37 -30.60 9.05
CA GLY A 18 -30.91 -29.40 9.75
C GLY A 18 -29.79 -29.63 10.75
N ALA A 19 -29.33 -28.53 11.35
CA ALA A 19 -28.77 -28.50 12.70
C ALA A 19 -28.83 -27.06 13.22
N LEU A 20 -29.64 -26.86 14.28
CA LEU A 20 -29.76 -25.61 15.03
C LEU A 20 -29.30 -25.93 16.46
N ILE A 21 -28.22 -25.33 16.94
CA ILE A 21 -27.80 -25.42 18.34
C ILE A 21 -28.22 -24.12 19.04
N ARG A 22 -29.28 -24.19 19.85
CA ARG A 22 -29.60 -23.21 20.90
C ARG A 22 -28.95 -23.67 22.20
N SER A 23 -28.18 -22.79 22.83
CA SER A 23 -27.70 -22.96 24.21
C SER A 23 -28.54 -22.09 25.14
N THR A 24 -29.48 -22.72 25.85
CA THR A 24 -30.07 -22.22 27.09
C THR A 24 -29.17 -22.57 28.26
N ARG A 25 -28.76 -21.61 29.10
CA ARG A 25 -28.19 -21.89 30.42
C ARG A 25 -29.18 -21.52 31.52
N THR A 26 -29.52 -22.55 32.27
CA THR A 26 -30.38 -22.61 33.44
C THR A 26 -29.65 -22.06 34.67
N GLU A 27 -30.34 -21.23 35.45
CA GLU A 27 -29.92 -20.83 36.79
C GLU A 27 -30.08 -22.02 37.76
N GLY A 28 -29.05 -22.27 38.57
CA GLY A 28 -29.04 -23.30 39.61
C GLY A 28 -28.46 -22.72 40.90
N CYS A 29 -29.34 -22.44 41.86
CA CYS A 29 -29.05 -21.98 43.21
C CYS A 29 -28.60 -23.16 44.09
N VAL A 30 -27.48 -23.02 44.81
CA VAL A 30 -27.12 -23.87 45.95
C VAL A 30 -26.85 -22.97 47.15
N ILE A 31 -27.66 -23.16 48.19
CA ILE A 31 -27.57 -22.49 49.49
C ILE A 31 -26.58 -23.27 50.36
N LEU A 32 -25.49 -22.62 50.78
CA LEU A 32 -24.70 -23.04 51.94
C LEU A 32 -24.59 -21.87 52.92
N ARG A 33 -25.15 -22.08 54.12
CA ARG A 33 -25.14 -21.14 55.25
C ARG A 33 -23.74 -21.02 55.84
N GLY A 34 -23.25 -19.80 56.07
CA GLY A 34 -22.20 -19.55 57.08
C GLY A 34 -21.36 -18.29 56.91
N ARG A 35 -21.83 -17.17 57.52
CA ARG A 35 -21.05 -16.01 58.04
C ARG A 35 -20.12 -15.21 57.10
N SER A 36 -20.71 -14.12 56.59
CA SER A 36 -20.22 -12.73 56.48
C SER A 36 -18.71 -12.44 56.59
N VAL A 37 -18.10 -12.10 55.45
CA VAL A 37 -17.28 -10.88 55.23
C VAL A 37 -17.51 -10.44 53.78
N LEU A 38 -18.12 -9.29 53.57
CA LEU A 38 -18.34 -8.70 52.24
C LEU A 38 -17.10 -7.86 51.90
N VAL A 39 -16.17 -8.43 51.14
CA VAL A 39 -15.13 -7.67 50.42
C VAL A 39 -15.63 -7.53 48.98
N CYS A 40 -16.06 -6.33 48.59
CA CYS A 40 -16.33 -6.03 47.19
C CYS A 40 -14.99 -5.99 46.45
N ALA A 41 -14.72 -7.02 45.65
CA ALA A 41 -13.58 -7.07 44.76
C ALA A 41 -13.78 -6.07 43.61
N VAL A 42 -12.79 -5.20 43.43
CA VAL A 42 -12.63 -4.34 42.26
C VAL A 42 -12.40 -5.23 41.05
N SER A 43 -13.18 -5.01 39.99
CA SER A 43 -13.05 -5.69 38.70
C SER A 43 -11.61 -5.57 38.19
N GLY A 44 -10.91 -6.70 38.13
CA GLY A 44 -9.53 -6.79 37.71
C GLY A 44 -9.35 -6.38 36.25
N LEU A 45 -8.34 -5.55 36.03
CA LEU A 45 -7.70 -5.36 34.73
C LEU A 45 -7.15 -6.72 34.29
N ALA A 46 -7.85 -7.40 33.39
CA ALA A 46 -7.37 -8.63 32.80
C ALA A 46 -6.21 -8.30 31.86
N LEU A 47 -4.97 -8.57 32.28
CA LEU A 47 -3.88 -8.84 31.35
C LEU A 47 -4.28 -10.09 30.55
N MET A 48 -4.92 -9.89 29.40
CA MET A 48 -5.15 -10.97 28.44
C MET A 48 -3.79 -11.38 27.86
N THR A 49 -3.23 -12.48 28.37
CA THR A 49 -2.25 -13.26 27.63
C THR A 49 -2.99 -13.94 26.49
N PHE A 50 -2.90 -13.38 25.28
CA PHE A 50 -3.43 -14.00 24.07
C PHE A 50 -2.71 -15.33 23.84
N SER A 51 -3.42 -16.44 24.05
CA SER A 51 -3.04 -17.73 23.49
C SER A 51 -3.52 -17.73 22.05
N PHE A 52 -2.62 -17.45 21.11
CA PHE A 52 -2.92 -17.67 19.69
C PHE A 52 -3.20 -19.16 19.48
N SER A 53 -4.35 -19.51 18.91
CA SER A 53 -4.48 -20.82 18.26
C SER A 53 -3.45 -20.86 17.15
N ALA A 54 -2.66 -21.93 17.05
CA ALA A 54 -1.72 -22.16 15.96
C ALA A 54 -2.51 -22.31 14.63
N GLY A 55 -2.89 -21.18 14.03
CA GLY A 55 -3.02 -21.08 12.59
C GLY A 55 -1.62 -21.13 11.98
N ALA A 56 -1.52 -21.47 10.69
CA ALA A 56 -0.25 -21.37 9.98
C ALA A 56 0.36 -19.98 10.22
N ASP A 57 1.66 -19.93 10.55
CA ASP A 57 2.36 -18.67 10.76
C ASP A 57 2.11 -17.76 9.53
N PRO A 58 1.76 -16.47 9.74
CA PRO A 58 1.56 -15.56 8.62
C PRO A 58 2.84 -15.49 7.80
N VAL A 59 2.72 -15.74 6.50
CA VAL A 59 3.83 -15.64 5.55
C VAL A 59 4.42 -14.24 5.66
N GLN A 60 5.71 -14.17 5.98
CA GLN A 60 6.39 -12.90 6.17
C GLN A 60 6.58 -12.19 4.82
N PRO A 61 6.49 -10.85 4.78
CA PRO A 61 6.80 -10.10 3.59
C PRO A 61 8.21 -10.37 3.08
N ILE A 62 8.37 -10.49 1.77
CA ILE A 62 9.69 -10.60 1.13
C ILE A 62 9.95 -9.29 0.40
N GLY A 63 10.94 -8.53 0.87
CA GLY A 63 11.42 -7.31 0.21
C GLY A 63 12.48 -7.62 -0.83
N ILE A 64 12.24 -7.23 -2.08
CA ILE A 64 13.11 -7.39 -3.25
C ILE A 64 13.53 -6.00 -3.71
N PRO A 65 14.82 -5.65 -3.69
CA PRO A 65 15.27 -4.35 -4.19
C PRO A 65 14.98 -4.20 -5.68
N LEU A 66 14.51 -3.02 -6.06
CA LEU A 66 14.41 -2.58 -7.45
C LEU A 66 15.52 -1.56 -7.71
N LYS A 67 15.68 -1.14 -8.96
CA LYS A 67 16.62 -0.10 -9.36
C LYS A 67 15.93 0.93 -10.22
N HIS A 68 16.09 2.21 -9.91
CA HIS A 68 15.85 3.27 -10.88
C HIS A 68 16.94 3.23 -11.93
N VAL A 69 16.58 2.99 -13.18
CA VAL A 69 17.51 2.93 -14.30
C VAL A 69 17.41 4.24 -15.06
N PRO A 70 18.52 5.00 -15.18
CA PRO A 70 18.52 6.25 -15.93
C PRO A 70 18.33 5.98 -17.43
N SER A 71 17.80 6.96 -18.15
CA SER A 71 17.74 6.95 -19.60
C SER A 71 19.15 6.98 -20.19
N ASP A 72 19.29 6.44 -21.41
CA ASP A 72 20.58 6.41 -22.10
C ASP A 72 21.12 7.81 -22.41
N ASP A 73 20.21 8.80 -22.59
CA ASP A 73 20.54 10.15 -23.01
C ASP A 73 20.71 11.13 -21.83
N ASP A 74 20.10 10.85 -20.67
CA ASP A 74 20.18 11.69 -19.46
C ASP A 74 20.27 10.83 -18.19
N ALA A 75 21.44 10.86 -17.54
CA ALA A 75 21.72 10.14 -16.31
C ALA A 75 20.89 10.62 -15.08
N THR A 76 20.13 11.71 -15.23
CA THR A 76 19.24 12.26 -14.20
C THR A 76 17.76 11.98 -14.46
N ASP A 77 17.43 11.45 -15.64
CA ASP A 77 16.08 11.05 -16.02
C ASP A 77 15.93 9.54 -15.84
N PHE A 78 15.05 9.09 -14.95
CA PHE A 78 14.88 7.67 -14.63
C PHE A 78 13.63 7.13 -15.31
N ASN A 79 13.75 6.71 -16.56
CA ASN A 79 12.62 6.30 -17.38
C ASN A 79 12.28 4.79 -17.28
N SER A 80 12.95 4.04 -16.41
CA SER A 80 12.69 2.61 -16.22
C SER A 80 12.98 2.12 -14.80
N LEU A 81 12.28 1.07 -14.39
CA LEU A 81 12.61 0.27 -13.20
C LEU A 81 13.27 -1.04 -13.61
N GLY A 82 14.31 -1.43 -12.88
CA GLY A 82 15.03 -2.68 -13.05
C GLY A 82 14.83 -3.63 -11.87
N ILE A 83 14.82 -4.93 -12.16
CA ILE A 83 14.86 -6.02 -11.19
C ILE A 83 16.00 -6.99 -11.54
N MET A 84 16.82 -7.34 -10.55
CA MET A 84 17.94 -8.26 -10.72
C MET A 84 17.52 -9.69 -10.38
N VAL A 85 17.51 -10.58 -11.37
CA VAL A 85 16.96 -11.93 -11.27
C VAL A 85 17.98 -12.96 -11.74
N GLY A 86 18.13 -14.04 -10.96
CA GLY A 86 18.81 -15.26 -11.36
C GLY A 86 17.81 -16.42 -11.51
N VAL A 87 18.11 -17.34 -12.41
CA VAL A 87 17.30 -18.52 -12.72
C VAL A 87 18.13 -19.78 -12.47
N ASN A 88 17.61 -20.71 -11.65
CA ASN A 88 18.39 -21.84 -11.15
C ASN A 88 19.75 -21.38 -10.58
N ASP A 89 20.85 -21.88 -11.14
CA ASP A 89 22.23 -21.62 -10.73
C ASP A 89 22.91 -20.53 -11.59
N ALA A 90 22.16 -19.90 -12.50
CA ALA A 90 22.68 -18.92 -13.45
C ALA A 90 23.14 -17.61 -12.81
N HIS A 91 24.05 -16.91 -13.49
CA HIS A 91 24.40 -15.55 -13.11
C HIS A 91 23.17 -14.62 -13.17
N PRO A 92 22.96 -13.76 -12.16
CA PRO A 92 21.83 -12.85 -12.16
C PRO A 92 21.99 -11.78 -13.24
N ARG A 93 20.88 -11.43 -13.89
CA ARG A 93 20.81 -10.38 -14.92
C ARG A 93 19.75 -9.34 -14.55
N LEU A 94 19.94 -8.13 -15.06
CA LEU A 94 19.01 -7.02 -14.87
C LEU A 94 17.93 -7.07 -15.95
N TYR A 95 16.68 -7.09 -15.54
CA TYR A 95 15.50 -7.08 -16.41
C TYR A 95 14.65 -5.84 -16.12
N GLN A 96 13.93 -5.34 -17.13
CA GLN A 96 12.98 -4.26 -16.93
C GLN A 96 11.82 -4.78 -16.08
N PHE A 97 11.49 -4.08 -15.00
CA PHE A 97 10.33 -4.39 -14.16
C PHE A 97 9.11 -3.69 -14.74
N ASP A 98 8.16 -4.47 -15.26
CA ASP A 98 7.09 -3.96 -16.09
C ASP A 98 5.72 -4.48 -15.63
N THR A 99 4.90 -3.61 -15.04
CA THR A 99 3.53 -3.94 -14.62
C THR A 99 2.50 -3.94 -15.76
N GLY A 100 2.87 -3.46 -16.94
CA GLY A 100 2.10 -3.60 -18.18
C GLY A 100 2.27 -4.96 -18.86
N SER A 101 3.21 -5.79 -18.41
CA SER A 101 3.45 -7.15 -18.92
C SER A 101 3.12 -8.23 -17.89
N ASP A 102 2.67 -9.41 -18.33
CA ASP A 102 2.32 -10.55 -17.48
C ASP A 102 3.35 -11.70 -17.49
N LEU A 103 4.21 -11.75 -18.51
CA LEU A 103 5.21 -12.80 -18.69
C LEU A 103 6.62 -12.28 -18.36
N PHE A 104 7.40 -13.11 -17.65
CA PHE A 104 8.85 -12.94 -17.62
C PHE A 104 9.44 -13.44 -18.95
N VAL A 105 9.99 -12.52 -19.75
CA VAL A 105 10.66 -12.81 -21.02
C VAL A 105 12.10 -12.31 -20.92
N GLY A 106 13.08 -13.19 -21.03
CA GLY A 106 14.47 -12.86 -20.77
C GLY A 106 15.48 -13.60 -21.66
N GLN A 107 16.61 -12.94 -21.88
CA GLN A 107 17.87 -13.59 -22.20
C GLN A 107 18.41 -14.21 -20.91
N PHE A 108 18.67 -15.51 -20.95
CA PHE A 108 19.17 -16.26 -19.80
C PHE A 108 20.58 -16.76 -20.10
N ASP A 109 21.40 -16.88 -19.05
CA ASP A 109 22.76 -17.42 -19.12
C ASP A 109 22.76 -18.80 -19.80
N GLU A 110 23.59 -19.00 -20.82
CA GLU A 110 23.67 -20.28 -21.54
C GLU A 110 24.17 -21.44 -20.67
N ALA A 111 24.87 -21.15 -19.57
CA ALA A 111 25.39 -22.15 -18.65
C ALA A 111 24.33 -22.74 -17.70
N MET A 112 23.08 -22.29 -17.77
CA MET A 112 21.99 -22.73 -16.90
C MET A 112 21.70 -24.24 -17.01
N SER A 113 21.80 -24.94 -15.87
CA SER A 113 21.46 -26.34 -15.70
C SER A 113 19.93 -26.54 -15.69
N ASP A 114 19.45 -27.72 -16.09
CA ASP A 114 18.07 -28.18 -15.89
C ASP A 114 16.95 -27.27 -16.45
N VAL A 115 17.25 -26.52 -17.52
CA VAL A 115 16.28 -25.73 -18.29
C VAL A 115 15.84 -26.51 -19.53
N GLN A 116 14.53 -26.64 -19.75
CA GLN A 116 13.98 -27.36 -20.90
C GLN A 116 12.92 -26.50 -21.60
N PRO A 117 12.83 -26.55 -22.94
CA PRO A 117 11.67 -26.01 -23.65
C PRO A 117 10.38 -26.60 -23.09
N LEU A 118 9.35 -25.78 -22.92
CA LEU A 118 8.07 -26.26 -22.44
C LEU A 118 7.47 -27.24 -23.46
N ALA A 119 7.10 -28.43 -23.00
CA ALA A 119 6.68 -29.51 -23.88
C ALA A 119 5.45 -29.12 -24.72
N GLY A 120 5.58 -29.20 -26.05
CA GLY A 120 4.51 -28.87 -26.99
C GLY A 120 4.47 -27.40 -27.43
N HIS A 121 5.28 -26.54 -26.82
CA HIS A 121 5.38 -25.12 -27.18
C HIS A 121 6.55 -24.93 -28.14
N LYS A 122 6.28 -24.29 -29.28
CA LYS A 122 7.29 -23.88 -30.26
C LYS A 122 7.64 -22.42 -30.03
N PRO A 123 8.75 -21.92 -30.61
CA PRO A 123 8.99 -20.49 -30.64
C PRO A 123 7.83 -19.75 -31.29
N ASP A 124 7.35 -18.70 -30.62
CA ASP A 124 6.25 -17.85 -31.07
C ASP A 124 6.49 -16.39 -30.62
N LEU A 125 5.60 -15.49 -31.03
CA LEU A 125 5.65 -14.07 -30.70
C LEU A 125 4.99 -13.77 -29.36
N TYR A 126 5.73 -13.08 -28.48
CA TYR A 126 5.14 -12.24 -27.44
C TYR A 126 5.07 -10.80 -27.98
N ALA A 127 3.87 -10.36 -28.31
CA ALA A 127 3.65 -9.16 -29.09
C ALA A 127 3.36 -7.95 -28.19
N TYR A 128 3.83 -6.77 -28.60
CA TYR A 128 3.54 -5.49 -27.94
C TYR A 128 2.66 -4.61 -28.83
N GLY A 129 1.92 -3.68 -28.21
CA GLY A 129 1.04 -2.72 -28.89
C GLY A 129 0.07 -3.38 -29.86
N ASP A 130 0.09 -2.93 -31.12
CA ASP A 130 -0.71 -3.46 -32.22
C ASP A 130 -0.36 -4.89 -32.70
N GLY A 131 0.60 -5.54 -32.05
CA GLY A 131 1.06 -6.88 -32.37
C GLY A 131 2.02 -6.95 -33.56
N SER A 132 2.44 -5.81 -34.10
CA SER A 132 3.33 -5.75 -35.26
C SER A 132 4.81 -5.99 -34.91
N TYR A 133 5.16 -6.03 -33.62
CA TYR A 133 6.52 -6.22 -33.11
C TYR A 133 6.54 -6.89 -31.72
N GLY A 134 7.70 -7.37 -31.31
CA GLY A 134 7.95 -7.88 -29.95
C GLY A 134 9.01 -8.96 -29.87
N TYR A 135 8.97 -9.77 -28.82
CA TYR A 135 9.92 -10.86 -28.61
C TYR A 135 9.50 -12.11 -29.38
N TRP A 136 10.37 -12.62 -30.24
CA TRP A 136 10.30 -14.00 -30.68
C TRP A 136 10.98 -14.86 -29.63
N MET A 137 10.21 -15.71 -28.96
CA MET A 137 10.65 -16.37 -27.74
C MET A 137 10.24 -17.84 -27.69
N GLN A 138 11.03 -18.64 -26.98
CA GLN A 138 10.70 -20.03 -26.64
C GLN A 138 10.36 -20.11 -25.17
N GLU A 139 9.15 -20.55 -24.84
CA GLU A 139 8.82 -20.85 -23.45
C GLU A 139 9.71 -21.97 -22.91
N ILE A 140 10.30 -21.72 -21.74
CA ILE A 140 11.17 -22.65 -21.02
C ILE A 140 10.65 -22.88 -19.61
N GLN A 141 10.92 -24.06 -19.06
CA GLN A 141 10.62 -24.42 -17.69
C GLN A 141 11.92 -24.57 -16.88
N PHE A 142 11.90 -24.11 -15.62
CA PHE A 142 13.03 -24.19 -14.69
C PHE A 142 12.57 -24.30 -13.23
N GLY A 143 13.52 -24.46 -12.29
CA GLY A 143 13.29 -24.94 -10.92
C GLY A 143 13.34 -23.90 -9.80
N SER A 144 13.92 -22.71 -10.03
CA SER A 144 13.88 -21.61 -9.07
C SER A 144 14.12 -20.24 -9.68
N ILE A 145 13.50 -19.21 -9.08
CA ILE A 145 13.82 -17.79 -9.28
C ILE A 145 14.53 -17.28 -8.04
N ALA A 146 15.66 -16.61 -8.23
CA ALA A 146 16.41 -15.93 -7.17
C ALA A 146 16.43 -14.43 -7.45
N TYR A 147 16.16 -13.62 -6.42
CA TYR A 147 16.20 -12.17 -6.49
C TYR A 147 17.46 -11.66 -5.83
N TYR A 148 18.03 -10.58 -6.36
CA TYR A 148 19.27 -9.99 -5.88
C TYR A 148 19.13 -8.49 -5.66
N ASP A 149 20.06 -7.93 -4.89
CA ASP A 149 20.26 -6.50 -4.87
C ASP A 149 20.96 -6.07 -6.16
N PRO A 150 20.36 -5.21 -7.00
CA PRO A 150 20.97 -4.76 -8.26
C PRO A 150 22.34 -4.09 -8.10
N ASP A 151 22.62 -3.50 -6.94
CA ASP A 151 23.88 -2.83 -6.66
C ASP A 151 24.89 -3.72 -5.89
N ALA A 152 24.44 -4.88 -5.39
CA ALA A 152 25.27 -5.87 -4.70
C ALA A 152 24.80 -7.32 -4.98
N PRO A 153 24.94 -7.83 -6.23
CA PRO A 153 24.35 -9.10 -6.65
C PRO A 153 25.12 -10.35 -6.20
N ASP A 154 26.00 -10.27 -5.20
CA ASP A 154 26.87 -11.37 -4.75
C ASP A 154 26.09 -12.53 -4.09
N LYS A 155 24.90 -12.24 -3.56
CA LYS A 155 24.04 -13.21 -2.87
C LYS A 155 22.57 -12.90 -3.06
N PRO A 156 21.69 -13.91 -3.15
CA PRO A 156 20.27 -13.68 -3.31
C PRO A 156 19.67 -13.07 -2.03
N VAL A 157 18.76 -12.12 -2.21
CA VAL A 157 17.90 -11.58 -1.14
C VAL A 157 16.76 -12.54 -0.82
N ALA A 158 16.30 -13.30 -1.82
CA ALA A 158 15.27 -14.31 -1.71
C ALA A 158 15.42 -15.34 -2.83
N VAL A 159 15.08 -16.60 -2.56
CA VAL A 159 15.02 -17.68 -3.54
C VAL A 159 13.65 -18.35 -3.44
N ILE A 160 12.95 -18.40 -4.56
CA ILE A 160 11.64 -19.04 -4.69
C ILE A 160 11.83 -20.33 -5.47
N PRO A 161 11.80 -21.49 -4.80
CA PRO A 161 11.87 -22.77 -5.48
C PRO A 161 10.49 -23.15 -6.02
N GLY A 162 10.48 -23.91 -7.11
CA GLY A 162 9.26 -24.44 -7.69
C GLY A 162 9.32 -24.55 -9.19
N LYS A 163 8.23 -25.00 -9.78
CA LYS A 163 8.11 -24.98 -11.24
C LYS A 163 7.88 -23.53 -11.66
N HIS A 164 8.75 -23.01 -12.52
CA HIS A 164 8.63 -21.71 -13.16
C HIS A 164 8.62 -21.85 -14.69
N VAL A 165 8.00 -20.88 -15.37
CA VAL A 165 7.96 -20.79 -16.84
C VAL A 165 8.19 -19.34 -17.23
N ALA A 166 9.10 -19.13 -18.17
CA ALA A 166 9.44 -17.83 -18.73
C ALA A 166 9.67 -17.97 -20.24
N GLY A 167 9.59 -16.85 -20.96
CA GLY A 167 9.99 -16.76 -22.36
C GLY A 167 11.50 -16.60 -22.49
N ARG A 168 12.20 -17.55 -23.11
CA ARG A 168 13.60 -17.36 -23.52
C ARG A 168 13.62 -16.56 -24.81
N ILE A 169 14.20 -15.37 -24.78
CA ILE A 169 14.37 -14.53 -25.97
C ILE A 169 15.24 -15.27 -26.99
N ILE A 170 14.74 -15.38 -28.22
CA ILE A 170 15.51 -15.81 -29.39
C ILE A 170 15.90 -14.59 -30.20
N ASP A 171 14.95 -13.69 -30.46
CA ASP A 171 15.14 -12.46 -31.22
C ASP A 171 14.11 -11.40 -30.83
N TRP A 172 14.42 -10.15 -31.15
CA TRP A 172 13.42 -9.08 -31.29
C TRP A 172 12.99 -8.99 -32.74
N VAL A 173 11.68 -8.89 -32.99
CA VAL A 173 11.13 -9.01 -34.34
C VAL A 173 10.14 -7.93 -34.73
N TYR A 174 10.06 -7.69 -36.03
CA TYR A 174 9.07 -6.84 -36.67
C TYR A 174 8.35 -7.57 -37.80
N SER A 175 7.05 -7.29 -37.95
CA SER A 175 6.29 -7.61 -39.16
C SER A 175 6.51 -6.53 -40.22
N GLN A 176 6.27 -6.84 -41.50
CA GLN A 176 6.51 -5.89 -42.61
C GLN A 176 5.71 -4.58 -42.53
N GLY A 177 4.58 -4.59 -41.82
CA GLY A 177 3.73 -3.40 -41.64
C GLY A 177 4.27 -2.41 -40.60
N SER A 178 5.10 -2.90 -39.67
CA SER A 178 5.66 -2.12 -38.57
C SER A 178 6.59 -1.01 -39.06
N ASP A 179 6.64 0.11 -38.35
CA ASP A 179 7.65 1.14 -38.59
C ASP A 179 9.05 0.66 -38.22
N GLY A 180 9.17 -0.24 -37.25
CA GLY A 180 10.46 -0.84 -36.89
C GLY A 180 11.08 -1.65 -38.03
N TYR A 181 10.25 -2.35 -38.82
CA TYR A 181 10.73 -3.05 -40.03
C TYR A 181 11.31 -2.10 -41.08
N LYS A 182 10.82 -0.85 -41.14
CA LYS A 182 11.31 0.17 -42.08
C LYS A 182 12.55 0.88 -41.57
N ASN A 183 12.64 1.07 -40.26
CA ASN A 183 13.66 1.89 -39.61
C ASN A 183 14.91 1.09 -39.23
N HIS A 184 14.80 -0.21 -39.01
CA HIS A 184 15.90 -1.08 -38.59
C HIS A 184 16.34 -2.06 -39.67
N LYS A 185 17.58 -2.55 -39.54
CA LYS A 185 18.10 -3.60 -40.42
C LYS A 185 17.57 -4.95 -39.95
N VAL A 186 16.66 -5.53 -40.73
CA VAL A 186 16.05 -6.83 -40.43
C VAL A 186 16.63 -7.99 -41.24
N SER A 187 16.34 -9.22 -40.82
CA SER A 187 16.74 -10.44 -41.53
C SER A 187 16.16 -10.53 -42.94
N ALA A 188 16.87 -11.19 -43.87
CA ALA A 188 16.42 -11.32 -45.27
C ALA A 188 15.20 -12.26 -45.45
N THR A 189 15.06 -13.23 -44.54
CA THR A 189 13.94 -14.18 -44.49
C THR A 189 13.26 -14.08 -43.13
N PRO A 190 11.95 -14.36 -43.06
CA PRO A 190 11.26 -14.39 -41.78
C PRO A 190 11.80 -15.54 -40.92
N ILE A 191 11.83 -15.31 -39.61
CA ILE A 191 12.30 -16.30 -38.63
C ILE A 191 11.16 -17.20 -38.15
N GLY A 192 9.92 -16.76 -38.33
CA GLY A 192 8.72 -17.47 -37.95
C GLY A 192 7.46 -16.78 -38.43
N HIS A 193 6.32 -17.42 -38.17
CA HIS A 193 5.00 -16.85 -38.42
C HIS A 193 4.14 -17.01 -37.17
N SER A 194 3.46 -15.95 -36.77
CA SER A 194 2.46 -15.95 -35.69
C SER A 194 1.14 -15.44 -36.27
N ASP A 195 0.05 -16.17 -36.05
CA ASP A 195 -1.27 -15.90 -36.64
C ASP A 195 -1.27 -15.63 -38.16
N GLY A 196 -0.37 -16.32 -38.87
CA GLY A 196 -0.21 -16.20 -40.32
C GLY A 196 0.57 -14.96 -40.78
N VAL A 197 1.02 -14.10 -39.86
CA VAL A 197 1.89 -12.94 -40.12
C VAL A 197 3.34 -13.36 -40.02
N ALA A 198 4.17 -12.94 -40.97
CA ALA A 198 5.61 -13.25 -41.01
C ALA A 198 6.42 -12.20 -40.24
N TYR A 199 7.35 -12.67 -39.41
CA TYR A 199 8.19 -11.82 -38.55
C TYR A 199 9.68 -11.96 -38.88
N TYR A 200 10.39 -10.84 -38.85
CA TYR A 200 11.79 -10.72 -39.25
C TYR A 200 12.60 -10.17 -38.08
N ALA A 201 13.77 -10.75 -37.82
CA ALA A 201 14.60 -10.37 -36.69
C ALA A 201 15.31 -9.05 -36.95
N ASP A 202 15.37 -8.20 -35.93
CA ASP A 202 16.30 -7.08 -35.87
C ASP A 202 17.73 -7.62 -35.79
N MET A 203 18.56 -7.25 -36.77
CA MET A 203 19.92 -7.78 -36.87
C MET A 203 20.90 -7.14 -35.89
N GLU A 204 20.62 -5.94 -35.38
CA GLU A 204 21.45 -5.31 -34.34
C GLU A 204 21.15 -5.91 -32.98
N VAL A 205 19.87 -6.11 -32.65
CA VAL A 205 19.49 -6.81 -31.42
C VAL A 205 20.04 -8.23 -31.44
N ARG A 206 19.87 -8.97 -32.55
CA ARG A 206 20.41 -10.32 -32.71
C ARG A 206 21.92 -10.39 -32.47
N ASP A 207 22.68 -9.43 -33.01
CA ASP A 207 24.12 -9.37 -32.81
C ASP A 207 24.47 -9.21 -31.32
N ARG A 208 23.73 -8.37 -30.59
CA ARG A 208 23.89 -8.25 -29.12
C ARG A 208 23.57 -9.56 -28.41
N ILE A 209 22.47 -10.24 -28.75
CA ILE A 209 22.10 -11.53 -28.15
C ILE A 209 23.23 -12.57 -28.34
N ILE A 210 23.78 -12.67 -29.55
CA ILE A 210 24.86 -13.62 -29.87
C ILE A 210 26.13 -13.34 -29.06
N HIS A 211 26.37 -12.08 -28.70
CA HIS A 211 27.52 -11.65 -27.91
C HIS A 211 27.23 -11.52 -26.41
N ASP A 212 26.12 -12.09 -25.92
CA ASP A 212 25.68 -12.05 -24.52
C ASP A 212 25.55 -10.62 -23.94
N GLN A 213 25.09 -9.68 -24.78
CA GLN A 213 24.80 -8.31 -24.41
C GLN A 213 23.28 -8.09 -24.22
N PRO A 214 22.87 -7.04 -23.49
CA PRO A 214 21.46 -6.67 -23.32
C PRO A 214 20.70 -6.65 -24.65
N SER A 215 19.40 -7.00 -24.60
CA SER A 215 18.55 -7.17 -25.78
C SER A 215 18.19 -5.83 -26.44
N ASP A 216 16.94 -5.68 -26.85
CA ASP A 216 16.31 -4.52 -27.47
C ASP A 216 16.40 -3.23 -26.64
N HIS A 217 16.39 -3.31 -25.30
CA HIS A 217 16.46 -2.14 -24.41
C HIS A 217 17.62 -2.25 -23.42
N PRO A 218 18.88 -1.96 -23.82
CA PRO A 218 19.98 -1.84 -22.86
C PRO A 218 19.62 -0.88 -21.72
N PRO A 219 20.02 -1.15 -20.47
CA PRO A 219 20.89 -2.24 -20.02
C PRO A 219 20.17 -3.58 -19.74
N PHE A 220 18.90 -3.71 -20.12
CA PHE A 220 18.08 -4.86 -19.76
C PHE A 220 18.28 -6.08 -20.68
N TYR A 221 18.28 -7.25 -20.06
CA TYR A 221 18.32 -8.54 -20.75
C TYR A 221 16.90 -9.06 -21.08
N GLY A 222 15.91 -8.17 -21.14
CA GLY A 222 14.50 -8.48 -21.35
C GLY A 222 13.59 -7.89 -20.26
N THR A 223 12.35 -8.36 -20.24
CA THR A 223 11.25 -7.80 -19.43
C THR A 223 10.74 -8.81 -18.41
N PHE A 224 10.74 -8.42 -17.14
CA PHE A 224 10.13 -9.14 -16.04
C PHE A 224 8.69 -8.64 -15.82
N GLY A 225 7.74 -9.32 -16.46
CA GLY A 225 6.31 -9.01 -16.31
C GLY A 225 5.84 -9.08 -14.85
N ALA A 226 5.22 -7.99 -14.41
CA ALA A 226 4.81 -7.71 -13.05
C ALA A 226 3.34 -7.28 -12.91
N GLY A 227 2.54 -7.45 -13.96
CA GLY A 227 1.12 -7.16 -13.95
C GLY A 227 0.32 -7.98 -12.93
N ASN A 228 -0.80 -7.42 -12.47
CA ASN A 228 -1.76 -8.08 -11.59
C ASN A 228 -2.83 -8.88 -12.38
N PHE A 229 -2.61 -9.06 -13.68
CA PHE A 229 -3.37 -9.89 -14.62
C PHE A 229 -2.46 -10.97 -15.22
N THR A 230 -3.05 -11.92 -15.94
CA THR A 230 -2.32 -12.89 -16.74
C THR A 230 -3.22 -13.46 -17.81
N ASP A 231 -2.72 -13.66 -19.02
CA ASP A 231 -3.53 -14.08 -20.16
C ASP A 231 -3.30 -15.56 -20.53
N ASP A 232 -2.22 -16.17 -20.05
CA ASP A 232 -1.91 -17.58 -20.29
C ASP A 232 -1.72 -18.41 -19.01
N LYS A 233 -2.23 -19.65 -19.04
CA LYS A 233 -2.18 -20.59 -17.91
C LYS A 233 -0.78 -21.12 -17.58
N THR A 234 0.18 -20.90 -18.46
CA THR A 234 1.55 -21.38 -18.32
C THR A 234 2.45 -20.34 -17.69
N TYR A 235 2.08 -19.06 -17.64
CA TYR A 235 2.91 -17.97 -17.14
C TYR A 235 2.98 -18.00 -15.60
N ILE A 236 4.10 -18.49 -15.06
CA ILE A 236 4.26 -18.77 -13.62
C ILE A 236 5.56 -18.22 -13.03
N SER A 237 5.98 -17.06 -13.53
CA SER A 237 7.17 -16.35 -13.04
C SER A 237 6.88 -14.94 -12.54
N ALA A 238 5.73 -14.35 -12.85
CA ALA A 238 5.36 -13.01 -12.37
C ALA A 238 5.25 -12.95 -10.84
N PRO A 239 5.43 -11.78 -10.19
CA PRO A 239 5.25 -11.58 -8.75
C PRO A 239 3.93 -12.17 -8.23
N ALA A 240 2.84 -11.97 -8.96
CA ALA A 240 1.51 -12.45 -8.61
C ALA A 240 1.37 -13.98 -8.61
N SER A 241 2.20 -14.70 -9.38
CA SER A 241 2.30 -16.17 -9.36
C SER A 241 3.06 -16.70 -8.14
N GLN A 242 3.71 -15.81 -7.37
CA GLN A 242 4.56 -16.15 -6.22
C GLN A 242 3.93 -15.78 -4.88
N THR A 243 2.77 -15.10 -4.89
CA THR A 243 2.07 -14.65 -3.69
C THR A 243 0.57 -14.91 -3.81
N LYS A 244 -0.09 -15.28 -2.70
CA LYS A 244 -1.56 -15.41 -2.64
C LYS A 244 -2.26 -14.10 -2.29
N THR A 245 -1.62 -13.28 -1.48
CA THR A 245 -2.22 -12.07 -0.92
C THR A 245 -2.03 -10.87 -1.82
N GLY A 246 -0.87 -10.77 -2.47
CA GLY A 246 -0.52 -9.64 -3.34
C GLY A 246 0.88 -9.10 -3.07
N TYR A 247 1.14 -7.88 -3.57
CA TYR A 247 2.44 -7.22 -3.51
C TYR A 247 2.33 -5.69 -3.58
N VAL A 248 3.40 -5.02 -3.15
CA VAL A 248 3.57 -3.56 -3.19
C VAL A 248 4.79 -3.20 -4.00
N ILE A 249 4.70 -2.12 -4.79
CA ILE A 249 5.81 -1.50 -5.52
C ILE A 249 6.00 -0.11 -4.91
N ALA A 250 7.18 0.13 -4.36
CA ALA A 250 7.57 1.41 -3.76
C ALA A 250 8.76 1.97 -4.52
N ALA A 251 8.49 2.78 -5.53
CA ALA A 251 9.50 3.40 -6.39
C ALA A 251 9.72 4.89 -6.06
N ASN A 252 8.97 5.45 -5.14
CA ASN A 252 8.97 6.87 -4.77
C ASN A 252 10.04 7.26 -3.73
N ALA A 253 11.20 6.60 -3.75
CA ALA A 253 12.34 6.95 -2.91
C ALA A 253 13.66 6.61 -3.62
N ASN A 254 14.74 7.28 -3.22
CA ASN A 254 16.10 7.04 -3.71
C ASN A 254 16.23 7.15 -5.25
N MET A 255 15.53 8.10 -5.87
CA MET A 255 15.72 8.43 -7.28
C MET A 255 17.04 9.21 -7.44
N GLY A 256 18.08 8.53 -7.90
CA GLY A 256 19.41 9.13 -8.10
C GLY A 256 20.20 9.42 -6.82
N ASP A 257 19.74 8.98 -5.66
CA ASP A 257 20.46 9.05 -4.38
C ASP A 257 20.28 7.77 -3.55
N SER A 258 20.84 7.72 -2.34
CA SER A 258 20.73 6.57 -1.44
C SER A 258 20.43 6.99 0.00
N LYS A 259 19.58 7.99 0.20
CA LYS A 259 19.34 8.60 1.52
C LYS A 259 18.34 7.83 2.39
N THR A 260 17.36 7.18 1.78
CA THR A 260 16.38 6.36 2.48
C THR A 260 17.00 5.02 2.84
N PRO A 261 17.06 4.64 4.14
CA PRO A 261 17.66 3.39 4.56
C PRO A 261 16.77 2.18 4.20
N GLY A 262 17.40 1.01 4.12
CA GLY A 262 16.71 -0.23 3.75
C GLY A 262 16.64 -0.41 2.24
N ARG A 263 15.67 -1.17 1.76
CA ARG A 263 15.47 -1.42 0.33
C ARG A 263 14.60 -0.30 -0.24
N ALA A 264 15.17 0.54 -1.10
CA ALA A 264 14.49 1.64 -1.75
C ALA A 264 15.21 1.93 -3.09
N PRO A 265 14.54 1.78 -4.25
CA PRO A 265 13.15 1.32 -4.43
C PRO A 265 12.97 -0.19 -4.13
N CYS A 266 11.73 -0.64 -3.94
CA CYS A 266 11.46 -2.02 -3.49
C CYS A 266 10.14 -2.60 -4.03
N LEU A 267 10.17 -3.88 -4.38
CA LEU A 267 9.01 -4.76 -4.48
C LEU A 267 8.83 -5.50 -3.14
N SER A 268 7.64 -5.53 -2.57
CA SER A 268 7.33 -6.32 -1.37
C SER A 268 6.27 -7.37 -1.69
N LEU A 269 6.64 -8.65 -1.68
CA LEU A 269 5.70 -9.77 -1.81
C LEU A 269 5.06 -10.07 -0.46
N HIS A 270 3.86 -10.63 -0.51
CA HIS A 270 3.05 -11.07 0.63
C HIS A 270 2.55 -9.92 1.50
N LEU A 271 1.33 -9.48 1.19
CA LEU A 271 0.63 -8.48 1.99
C LEU A 271 0.26 -9.02 3.37
N THR A 272 0.55 -8.21 4.38
CA THR A 272 0.12 -8.36 5.76
C THR A 272 -0.86 -7.26 6.14
N PRO A 273 -1.60 -7.37 7.25
CA PRO A 273 -2.42 -6.27 7.76
C PRO A 273 -1.66 -4.94 7.92
N GLN A 274 -0.39 -5.01 8.33
CA GLN A 274 0.47 -3.84 8.47
C GLN A 274 0.72 -3.17 7.11
N ILE A 275 1.04 -3.95 6.06
CA ILE A 275 1.24 -3.40 4.72
C ILE A 275 -0.05 -2.80 4.19
N ARG A 276 -1.18 -3.52 4.27
CA ARG A 276 -2.48 -3.02 3.80
C ARG A 276 -2.87 -1.71 4.48
N ALA A 277 -2.59 -1.57 5.77
CA ALA A 277 -2.90 -0.36 6.53
C ALA A 277 -2.10 0.89 6.10
N GLN A 278 -1.10 0.75 5.24
CA GLN A 278 -0.41 1.88 4.61
C GLN A 278 -1.24 2.56 3.52
N PHE A 279 -2.31 1.89 3.04
CA PHE A 279 -3.10 2.35 1.90
C PHE A 279 -4.53 2.68 2.31
N THR A 280 -4.98 3.89 1.98
CA THR A 280 -6.38 4.34 2.16
C THR A 280 -7.07 4.74 0.86
N ALA A 281 -6.34 5.07 -0.22
CA ALA A 281 -6.91 5.09 -1.57
C ALA A 281 -7.09 3.66 -2.09
N LEU A 282 -8.24 3.06 -1.79
CA LEU A 282 -8.60 1.70 -2.18
C LEU A 282 -9.54 1.70 -3.40
N MET A 283 -9.15 1.00 -4.46
CA MET A 283 -9.91 0.88 -5.71
C MET A 283 -10.24 -0.60 -5.94
N PRO A 284 -11.44 -1.05 -5.54
CA PRO A 284 -11.90 -2.39 -5.87
C PRO A 284 -11.87 -2.59 -7.38
N TRP A 285 -11.43 -3.77 -7.80
CA TRP A 285 -11.44 -4.15 -9.20
C TRP A 285 -12.86 -4.04 -9.78
N GLY A 286 -12.92 -3.54 -11.02
CA GLY A 286 -14.16 -3.32 -11.73
C GLY A 286 -14.85 -4.63 -12.16
N LYS A 287 -15.63 -4.55 -13.23
CA LYS A 287 -16.18 -5.76 -13.85
C LYS A 287 -15.02 -6.53 -14.47
N LEU A 288 -14.85 -7.78 -14.06
CA LEU A 288 -13.82 -8.69 -14.59
C LEU A 288 -14.44 -9.55 -15.69
N ASP A 289 -14.63 -8.96 -16.86
CA ASP A 289 -14.87 -9.69 -18.10
C ASP A 289 -13.54 -10.17 -18.69
N TYR A 290 -13.15 -11.35 -18.22
CA TYR A 290 -12.01 -12.18 -18.61
C TYR A 290 -12.04 -12.61 -20.09
N GLU A 291 -12.20 -11.68 -21.03
CA GLU A 291 -12.22 -11.98 -22.46
C GLU A 291 -10.84 -12.47 -22.93
N PHE A 292 -9.77 -11.88 -22.39
CA PHE A 292 -8.38 -12.20 -22.71
C PHE A 292 -7.56 -12.63 -21.49
N SER A 293 -7.99 -12.27 -20.27
CA SER A 293 -7.27 -12.61 -19.03
C SER A 293 -7.83 -13.82 -18.30
N MET A 294 -6.98 -14.49 -17.52
CA MET A 294 -7.35 -15.56 -16.62
C MET A 294 -7.95 -15.04 -15.32
N ARG A 295 -8.70 -15.90 -14.63
CA ARG A 295 -9.31 -15.57 -13.32
C ARG A 295 -8.34 -15.65 -12.15
N GLN A 296 -7.31 -16.48 -12.29
CA GLN A 296 -6.36 -16.76 -11.23
C GLN A 296 -4.97 -16.95 -11.81
N PHE A 297 -3.96 -16.52 -11.05
CA PHE A 297 -2.58 -16.80 -11.39
C PHE A 297 -2.28 -18.29 -11.24
N PRO A 298 -1.65 -18.92 -12.26
CA PRO A 298 -1.13 -20.25 -12.09
C PRO A 298 0.05 -20.22 -11.11
N GLY A 299 0.31 -21.34 -10.42
CA GLY A 299 1.30 -21.40 -9.34
C GLY A 299 0.74 -20.97 -7.98
N SER A 300 0.38 -19.70 -7.80
CA SER A 300 -0.12 -19.18 -6.50
C SER A 300 -1.60 -19.48 -6.26
N GLY A 301 -2.43 -19.50 -7.31
CA GLY A 301 -3.89 -19.53 -7.19
C GLY A 301 -4.50 -18.21 -6.71
N ALA A 302 -3.72 -17.12 -6.66
CA ALA A 302 -4.23 -15.78 -6.37
C ALA A 302 -5.25 -15.33 -7.42
N ASN A 303 -6.15 -14.40 -7.09
CA ASN A 303 -7.02 -13.82 -8.13
C ASN A 303 -6.18 -13.00 -9.11
N ALA A 304 -6.55 -13.06 -10.39
CA ALA A 304 -6.01 -12.22 -11.44
C ALA A 304 -7.07 -11.20 -11.90
N SER A 305 -6.58 -10.02 -12.26
CA SER A 305 -7.33 -8.89 -12.78
C SER A 305 -7.48 -8.97 -14.31
N ASN A 306 -8.12 -7.95 -14.89
CA ASN A 306 -7.94 -7.59 -16.30
C ASN A 306 -6.70 -6.67 -16.43
N VAL A 307 -6.17 -6.51 -17.64
CA VAL A 307 -5.06 -5.57 -17.93
C VAL A 307 -5.38 -4.15 -17.44
N HIS A 308 -6.51 -3.59 -17.86
CA HIS A 308 -7.06 -2.36 -17.30
C HIS A 308 -8.12 -2.71 -16.25
N ASP A 309 -7.94 -2.25 -15.01
CA ASP A 309 -8.85 -2.55 -13.92
C ASP A 309 -9.25 -1.36 -13.06
N GLY A 310 -10.05 -1.64 -12.03
CA GLY A 310 -10.54 -0.64 -11.09
C GLY A 310 -11.66 0.24 -11.63
N ASN A 311 -12.14 1.13 -10.77
CA ASN A 311 -13.23 2.06 -11.07
C ASN A 311 -12.84 3.46 -10.60
N TYR A 312 -11.77 3.96 -11.20
CA TYR A 312 -11.14 5.22 -10.82
C TYR A 312 -12.06 6.39 -11.15
N ARG A 313 -12.01 7.43 -10.34
CA ARG A 313 -12.52 8.76 -10.69
C ARG A 313 -11.32 9.68 -10.78
N TYR A 314 -11.20 10.33 -11.92
CA TYR A 314 -10.10 11.25 -12.16
C TYR A 314 -10.54 12.38 -13.09
N THR A 315 -9.85 13.50 -13.01
CA THR A 315 -10.08 14.67 -13.85
C THR A 315 -8.78 14.98 -14.58
N ILE A 316 -8.84 15.11 -15.90
CA ILE A 316 -7.70 15.60 -16.70
C ILE A 316 -8.03 17.03 -17.14
N SER A 317 -7.16 17.97 -16.77
CA SER A 317 -7.25 19.38 -17.12
C SER A 317 -6.36 19.68 -18.32
N VAL A 318 -6.98 19.78 -19.49
CA VAL A 318 -6.26 19.90 -20.78
C VAL A 318 -6.15 21.36 -21.25
N PRO A 319 -5.06 21.76 -21.94
CA PRO A 319 -4.92 23.12 -22.45
C PRO A 319 -5.86 23.38 -23.63
N VAL A 320 -6.69 24.42 -23.53
CA VAL A 320 -7.54 24.89 -24.64
C VAL A 320 -7.43 26.40 -24.77
N GLY A 321 -6.56 26.84 -25.70
CA GLY A 321 -6.18 28.24 -25.84
C GLY A 321 -5.30 28.70 -24.68
N LYS A 322 -5.73 29.70 -23.92
CA LYS A 322 -4.97 30.25 -22.76
C LYS A 322 -5.45 29.73 -21.40
N LYS A 323 -6.32 28.72 -21.37
CA LYS A 323 -6.93 28.19 -20.13
C LYS A 323 -6.92 26.67 -20.16
N LYS A 324 -6.81 26.04 -19.00
CA LYS A 324 -7.05 24.61 -18.83
C LYS A 324 -8.56 24.32 -18.75
N ARG A 325 -9.01 23.18 -19.28
CA ARG A 325 -10.39 22.70 -19.20
C ARG A 325 -10.40 21.34 -18.53
N ALA A 326 -11.05 21.26 -17.38
CA ALA A 326 -11.25 20.01 -16.64
C ALA A 326 -12.22 19.07 -17.37
N ILE A 327 -11.86 17.79 -17.43
CA ILE A 327 -12.63 16.72 -18.05
C ILE A 327 -12.64 15.53 -17.09
N ASP A 328 -13.80 15.22 -16.52
CA ASP A 328 -13.94 14.13 -15.56
C ASP A 328 -14.09 12.80 -16.27
N PHE A 329 -13.38 11.79 -15.80
CA PHE A 329 -13.42 10.42 -16.27
C PHE A 329 -13.80 9.47 -15.15
N ARG A 330 -14.33 8.33 -15.58
CA ARG A 330 -14.57 7.18 -14.72
C ARG A 330 -14.35 5.91 -15.51
N GLY A 331 -13.44 5.06 -15.06
CA GLY A 331 -13.08 3.88 -15.81
C GLY A 331 -11.89 3.14 -15.24
N PRO A 332 -11.54 2.02 -15.88
CA PRO A 332 -10.36 1.27 -15.51
C PRO A 332 -9.08 1.96 -16.00
N ILE A 333 -7.98 1.70 -15.29
CA ILE A 333 -6.64 2.22 -15.61
C ILE A 333 -5.68 1.03 -15.63
N LEU A 334 -4.75 1.03 -16.60
CA LEU A 334 -3.55 0.22 -16.54
C LEU A 334 -2.46 1.05 -15.88
N PHE A 335 -1.85 0.54 -14.81
CA PHE A 335 -0.66 1.14 -14.23
C PHE A 335 0.55 0.38 -14.72
N ASP A 336 1.46 1.07 -15.39
CA ASP A 336 2.49 0.45 -16.21
C ASP A 336 3.88 1.05 -15.92
N THR A 337 4.72 0.33 -15.19
CA THR A 337 6.11 0.74 -14.96
C THR A 337 7.00 0.63 -16.20
N GLY A 338 6.57 -0.05 -17.26
CA GLY A 338 7.23 -0.10 -18.57
C GLY A 338 6.95 1.12 -19.45
N THR A 339 5.90 1.89 -19.14
CA THR A 339 5.57 3.14 -19.84
C THR A 339 6.30 4.33 -19.18
N PRO A 340 7.20 5.05 -19.88
CA PRO A 340 7.96 6.15 -19.30
C PRO A 340 7.15 7.44 -19.14
N GLU A 341 6.05 7.62 -19.89
CA GLU A 341 5.20 8.81 -19.78
C GLU A 341 4.23 8.73 -18.60
N PHE A 342 3.88 9.89 -18.02
CA PHE A 342 2.90 9.91 -16.92
C PHE A 342 1.53 9.43 -17.40
N ILE A 343 1.03 9.99 -18.51
CA ILE A 343 -0.25 9.61 -19.11
C ILE A 343 -0.03 9.12 -20.52
N TYR A 344 -0.51 7.92 -20.79
CA TYR A 344 -0.51 7.35 -22.11
C TYR A 344 -1.95 7.04 -22.56
N VAL A 345 -2.37 7.67 -23.66
CA VAL A 345 -3.73 7.57 -24.19
C VAL A 345 -3.80 6.47 -25.23
N ASP A 346 -4.39 5.34 -24.84
CA ASP A 346 -4.55 4.13 -25.65
C ASP A 346 -5.97 3.94 -26.20
N SER A 347 -6.83 4.95 -26.08
CA SER A 347 -8.28 4.80 -26.25
C SER A 347 -8.95 5.88 -27.10
N ASP A 348 -9.72 5.44 -28.10
CA ASP A 348 -10.43 6.32 -29.02
C ASP A 348 -11.57 7.11 -28.35
N GLY A 349 -12.20 6.52 -27.32
CA GLY A 349 -13.27 7.15 -26.55
C GLY A 349 -12.77 8.31 -25.68
N MET A 350 -11.58 8.19 -25.07
CA MET A 350 -10.95 9.31 -24.36
C MET A 350 -10.64 10.46 -25.31
N LEU A 351 -10.02 10.16 -26.46
CA LEU A 351 -9.72 11.15 -27.48
C LEU A 351 -10.98 11.84 -28.02
N ALA A 352 -12.09 11.11 -28.19
CA ALA A 352 -13.37 11.70 -28.59
C ALA A 352 -13.88 12.70 -27.53
N LYS A 353 -13.70 12.40 -26.25
CA LYS A 353 -14.09 13.28 -25.15
C LYS A 353 -13.22 14.52 -25.08
N PHE A 354 -11.90 14.38 -25.26
CA PHE A 354 -10.98 15.51 -25.43
C PHE A 354 -11.41 16.43 -26.58
N ARG A 355 -11.68 15.86 -27.76
CA ARG A 355 -12.17 16.61 -28.93
C ARG A 355 -13.47 17.36 -28.64
N SER A 356 -14.40 16.72 -27.92
CA SER A 356 -15.67 17.36 -27.51
C SER A 356 -15.47 18.60 -26.62
N LYS A 357 -14.31 18.71 -25.96
CA LYS A 357 -13.92 19.82 -25.10
C LYS A 357 -12.96 20.81 -25.77
N GLY A 358 -12.68 20.62 -27.06
CA GLY A 358 -11.83 21.50 -27.86
C GLY A 358 -10.33 21.22 -27.71
N TYR A 359 -9.96 20.07 -27.17
CA TYR A 359 -8.59 19.60 -27.07
C TYR A 359 -8.32 18.51 -28.11
N ARG A 360 -7.15 18.55 -28.76
CA ARG A 360 -6.75 17.57 -29.78
C ARG A 360 -5.30 17.15 -29.55
N LEU A 361 -5.12 15.90 -29.18
CA LEU A 361 -3.83 15.22 -29.11
C LEU A 361 -3.61 14.45 -30.43
N GLU A 362 -2.56 14.79 -31.17
CA GLU A 362 -2.30 14.25 -32.51
C GLU A 362 -1.67 12.85 -32.47
N LYS A 363 -1.70 12.18 -33.64
CA LYS A 363 -0.91 10.99 -33.99
C LYS A 363 0.53 11.10 -33.51
N TYR A 364 1.05 10.32 -32.55
CA TYR A 364 2.43 10.46 -32.03
C TYR A 364 2.72 11.83 -31.40
N GLY A 365 1.69 12.48 -30.86
CA GLY A 365 1.80 13.78 -30.22
C GLY A 365 1.93 13.66 -28.71
N ASP A 366 2.66 14.62 -28.15
CA ASP A 366 2.85 14.89 -26.74
C ASP A 366 2.28 16.27 -26.36
N ASP A 367 1.93 16.45 -25.10
CA ASP A 367 1.51 17.72 -24.49
C ASP A 367 1.64 17.64 -22.96
N THR A 368 1.29 18.72 -22.27
CA THR A 368 1.34 18.82 -20.81
C THR A 368 -0.05 19.14 -20.22
N VAL A 369 -0.47 18.40 -19.19
CA VAL A 369 -1.80 18.47 -18.57
C VAL A 369 -1.73 18.37 -17.06
N ASP A 370 -2.84 18.66 -16.36
CA ASP A 370 -2.96 18.27 -14.94
C ASP A 370 -3.87 17.06 -14.81
N ILE A 371 -3.59 16.19 -13.84
CA ILE A 371 -4.45 15.06 -13.49
C ILE A 371 -4.73 15.02 -11.99
N LYS A 372 -5.99 14.81 -11.64
CA LYS A 372 -6.43 14.64 -10.26
C LYS A 372 -7.16 13.31 -10.08
N PHE A 373 -6.73 12.50 -9.12
CA PHE A 373 -7.47 11.36 -8.61
C PHE A 373 -8.28 11.77 -7.39
N TYR A 374 -9.51 11.28 -7.26
CA TYR A 374 -10.37 11.68 -6.14
C TYR A 374 -11.47 10.70 -5.79
N GLY A 375 -12.10 10.95 -4.65
CA GLY A 375 -13.31 10.24 -4.21
C GLY A 375 -13.01 9.05 -3.31
N PHE A 376 -11.93 9.14 -2.56
CA PHE A 376 -11.54 8.18 -1.53
C PHE A 376 -12.19 8.52 -0.18
N ASP A 377 -12.03 7.62 0.79
CA ASP A 377 -12.62 7.77 2.13
C ASP A 377 -11.95 8.90 2.94
N ASP A 378 -10.68 9.22 2.64
CA ASP A 378 -9.96 10.36 3.19
C ASP A 378 -9.47 11.31 2.09
N LYS A 379 -9.24 12.57 2.46
CA LYS A 379 -8.72 13.59 1.53
C LYS A 379 -7.22 13.49 1.28
N LEU A 380 -6.48 12.71 2.08
CA LEU A 380 -5.04 12.57 1.95
C LEU A 380 -4.63 12.05 0.57
N ASN A 381 -5.47 11.21 -0.03
CA ASN A 381 -5.19 10.59 -1.33
C ASN A 381 -5.98 11.21 -2.49
N ASP A 382 -6.63 12.36 -2.29
CA ASP A 382 -7.15 13.16 -3.41
C ASP A 382 -5.95 13.87 -4.09
N LEU A 383 -5.11 13.08 -4.78
CA LEU A 383 -3.83 13.51 -5.33
C LEU A 383 -4.01 14.25 -6.66
N GLU A 384 -3.32 15.37 -6.78
CA GLU A 384 -3.29 16.22 -7.96
C GLU A 384 -1.85 16.38 -8.43
N TYR A 385 -1.64 16.17 -9.72
CA TYR A 385 -0.35 16.27 -10.38
C TYR A 385 -0.48 17.33 -11.45
N ASP A 386 0.32 18.38 -11.31
CA ASP A 386 0.35 19.50 -12.22
C ASP A 386 1.43 19.29 -13.28
N ASP A 387 1.15 19.76 -14.48
CA ASP A 387 2.07 19.81 -15.61
C ASP A 387 2.76 18.45 -15.90
N VAL A 388 1.96 17.37 -15.92
CA VAL A 388 2.41 16.03 -16.31
C VAL A 388 2.31 15.82 -17.81
N ASP A 389 3.21 14.99 -18.34
CA ASP A 389 3.23 14.65 -19.75
C ASP A 389 2.09 13.70 -20.14
N ILE A 390 1.47 14.00 -21.28
CA ILE A 390 0.47 13.15 -21.93
C ILE A 390 0.87 12.84 -23.36
N SER A 391 0.87 11.56 -23.70
CA SER A 391 1.28 11.07 -25.02
C SER A 391 0.26 10.15 -25.67
N ARG A 392 0.34 10.03 -26.99
CA ARG A 392 -0.52 9.17 -27.81
C ARG A 392 0.28 8.53 -28.94
N LEU A 393 0.25 7.20 -29.10
CA LEU A 393 0.80 6.51 -30.29
C LEU A 393 -0.24 6.27 -31.39
N SER A 394 -0.04 5.22 -32.17
CA SER A 394 -0.68 4.95 -33.44
C SER A 394 -2.00 4.21 -33.37
N ASP A 395 -2.17 3.45 -32.29
CA ASP A 395 -2.94 2.24 -32.18
C ASP A 395 -3.87 2.35 -30.99
N GLU A 396 -5.06 2.89 -31.24
CA GLU A 396 -6.07 3.06 -30.21
C GLU A 396 -7.01 1.86 -30.13
N GLY A 397 -7.16 1.33 -28.92
CA GLY A 397 -8.24 0.43 -28.56
C GLY A 397 -9.59 1.15 -28.56
N SER A 398 -10.65 0.37 -28.77
CA SER A 398 -12.01 0.86 -28.49
C SER A 398 -12.22 1.00 -26.99
N GLY A 399 -12.92 2.04 -26.54
CA GLY A 399 -13.30 2.20 -25.13
C GLY A 399 -12.72 3.46 -24.50
N ASN A 400 -12.61 3.46 -23.17
CA ASN A 400 -12.17 4.60 -22.35
C ASN A 400 -11.04 4.20 -21.38
N SER A 401 -10.14 3.31 -21.82
CA SER A 401 -8.94 2.91 -21.06
C SER A 401 -7.95 4.06 -20.98
N LEU A 402 -7.11 4.03 -19.94
CA LEU A 402 -6.01 4.96 -19.74
C LEU A 402 -4.85 4.19 -19.19
N THR A 403 -3.64 4.50 -19.64
CA THR A 403 -2.41 3.99 -19.05
C THR A 403 -1.73 5.11 -18.25
N ILE A 404 -1.32 4.79 -17.03
CA ILE A 404 -0.58 5.67 -16.13
C ILE A 404 0.79 5.04 -15.88
N GLY A 405 1.85 5.75 -16.30
CA GLY A 405 3.19 5.17 -16.37
C GLY A 405 4.05 5.35 -15.12
N LEU A 406 5.34 5.10 -15.28
CA LEU A 406 6.36 5.10 -14.24
C LEU A 406 6.41 6.38 -13.38
N PRO A 407 6.24 7.61 -13.90
CA PRO A 407 6.28 8.82 -13.08
C PRO A 407 5.26 8.82 -11.93
N PHE A 408 4.13 8.12 -12.07
CA PHE A 408 3.17 7.94 -10.99
C PHE A 408 3.75 7.07 -9.85
N PHE A 409 4.45 5.98 -10.17
CA PHE A 409 5.11 5.11 -9.18
C PHE A 409 6.33 5.79 -8.53
N GLN A 410 6.97 6.71 -9.25
CA GLN A 410 8.01 7.57 -8.70
C GLN A 410 7.48 8.63 -7.73
N SER A 411 6.17 8.87 -7.77
CA SER A 411 5.47 9.76 -6.83
C SER A 411 4.69 9.00 -5.74
N ASN A 412 4.42 7.71 -5.94
CA ASN A 412 3.57 6.90 -5.05
C ASN A 412 4.06 5.48 -4.89
N SER A 413 3.83 4.91 -3.70
CA SER A 413 3.80 3.46 -3.57
C SER A 413 2.45 2.93 -4.05
N MET A 414 2.46 1.78 -4.72
CA MET A 414 1.29 1.12 -5.28
C MET A 414 1.15 -0.31 -4.75
N MET A 415 -0.08 -0.74 -4.47
CA MET A 415 -0.41 -2.07 -3.98
C MET A 415 -1.38 -2.78 -4.92
N PHE A 416 -1.08 -4.03 -5.23
CA PHE A 416 -2.02 -4.98 -5.82
C PHE A 416 -2.41 -6.02 -4.78
N ASP A 417 -3.59 -5.85 -4.17
CA ASP A 417 -4.16 -6.79 -3.20
C ASP A 417 -5.03 -7.82 -3.92
N LEU A 418 -4.37 -8.88 -4.37
CA LEU A 418 -4.98 -9.96 -5.15
C LEU A 418 -6.01 -10.74 -4.34
N GLU A 419 -5.83 -10.86 -3.03
CA GLU A 419 -6.77 -11.57 -2.15
C GLU A 419 -8.09 -10.79 -2.05
N ASN A 420 -8.02 -9.48 -1.83
CA ASN A 420 -9.20 -8.63 -1.71
C ASN A 420 -9.71 -8.07 -3.05
N ARG A 421 -8.98 -8.28 -4.16
CA ARG A 421 -9.27 -7.74 -5.49
C ARG A 421 -9.32 -6.21 -5.49
N ILE A 422 -8.27 -5.62 -4.95
CA ILE A 422 -8.14 -4.17 -4.78
C ILE A 422 -6.80 -3.73 -5.34
N THR A 423 -6.83 -2.64 -6.10
CA THR A 423 -5.66 -1.85 -6.44
C THR A 423 -5.65 -0.63 -5.51
N ALA A 424 -4.50 -0.23 -5.00
CA ALA A 424 -4.39 0.91 -4.09
C ALA A 424 -3.09 1.68 -4.28
N PHE A 425 -3.06 2.95 -3.90
CA PHE A 425 -1.83 3.74 -3.90
C PHE A 425 -1.75 4.65 -2.66
N THR A 426 -0.56 5.18 -2.41
CA THR A 426 -0.32 6.15 -1.35
C THR A 426 0.92 7.00 -1.63
N PRO A 427 0.98 8.28 -1.21
CA PRO A 427 2.16 9.11 -1.39
C PRO A 427 3.33 8.72 -0.48
N TYR A 428 3.09 7.90 0.56
CA TYR A 428 4.17 7.39 1.40
C TYR A 428 5.10 6.47 0.61
N PHE A 429 6.39 6.53 0.89
CA PHE A 429 7.29 5.42 0.56
C PHE A 429 7.01 4.26 1.53
N VAL A 430 6.42 3.16 1.03
CA VAL A 430 5.99 2.03 1.87
C VAL A 430 7.08 0.97 1.97
N THR A 431 7.46 0.62 3.20
CA THR A 431 8.43 -0.43 3.47
C THR A 431 7.95 -1.43 4.52
N ALA A 432 8.11 -2.72 4.20
CA ALA A 432 7.89 -3.83 5.13
C ALA A 432 9.15 -4.18 5.95
N SER A 433 10.28 -3.50 5.69
CA SER A 433 11.54 -3.78 6.39
C SER A 433 11.47 -3.34 7.84
N GLY A 434 12.08 -4.14 8.74
CA GLY A 434 12.31 -3.73 10.12
C GLY A 434 13.48 -2.74 10.21
N PHE A 435 13.40 -1.82 11.17
CA PHE A 435 14.42 -0.81 11.44
C PHE A 435 14.80 -0.77 12.91
N SER A 436 15.94 -0.16 13.21
CA SER A 436 16.41 0.11 14.57
C SER A 436 16.71 1.60 14.76
N THR A 437 16.26 2.17 15.88
CA THR A 437 16.69 3.50 16.33
C THR A 437 18.14 3.50 16.81
N ASP A 438 18.71 2.33 17.13
CA ASP A 438 20.12 2.18 17.46
C ASP A 438 20.98 2.13 16.19
N ALA A 439 22.12 2.82 16.20
CA ALA A 439 23.11 2.75 15.14
C ALA A 439 24.05 1.54 15.32
N GLY A 440 24.59 1.02 14.21
CA GLY A 440 25.64 -0.02 14.24
C GLY A 440 25.18 -1.44 14.58
N VAL A 441 23.87 -1.70 14.58
CA VAL A 441 23.30 -3.04 14.71
C VAL A 441 23.07 -3.68 13.34
N ASN A 442 22.84 -5.00 13.29
CA ASN A 442 22.62 -5.75 12.04
C ASN A 442 21.19 -5.59 11.47
N ILE A 443 20.63 -4.39 11.59
CA ILE A 443 19.31 -3.97 11.09
C ILE A 443 19.51 -2.51 10.61
N PRO A 444 18.92 -2.09 9.48
CA PRO A 444 19.04 -0.71 9.01
C PRO A 444 18.63 0.30 10.08
N HIS A 445 19.44 1.35 10.24
CA HIS A 445 19.20 2.41 11.20
C HIS A 445 18.15 3.39 10.69
N LEU A 446 17.20 3.77 11.55
CA LEU A 446 16.22 4.84 11.32
C LEU A 446 15.87 5.51 12.65
N GLY A 447 16.67 6.49 13.07
CA GLY A 447 16.39 7.32 14.24
C GLY A 447 15.70 8.66 13.92
N VAL A 448 15.78 9.10 12.66
CA VAL A 448 15.27 10.41 12.21
C VAL A 448 14.59 10.26 10.86
N VAL A 449 13.44 10.92 10.68
CA VAL A 449 12.80 11.17 9.39
C VAL A 449 12.76 12.66 9.14
N ASN A 450 13.34 13.07 8.01
CA ASN A 450 13.35 14.44 7.50
C ASN A 450 13.01 14.42 6.00
N GLY A 451 13.06 15.58 5.34
CA GLY A 451 12.73 15.70 3.90
C GLY A 451 13.60 14.87 2.94
N ASP A 452 14.68 14.26 3.40
CA ASP A 452 15.55 13.39 2.60
C ASP A 452 15.17 11.90 2.69
N VAL A 453 14.27 11.51 3.60
CA VAL A 453 13.92 10.10 3.85
C VAL A 453 12.54 9.78 3.29
N GLY A 454 12.43 8.66 2.57
CA GLY A 454 11.19 8.22 1.91
C GLY A 454 10.86 9.07 0.69
N SER A 455 9.58 9.35 0.50
CA SER A 455 9.09 10.21 -0.59
C SER A 455 9.08 11.66 -0.14
N VAL A 456 10.27 12.25 -0.04
CA VAL A 456 10.48 13.64 0.44
C VAL A 456 9.92 13.86 1.86
N GLY A 457 10.33 13.01 2.79
CA GLY A 457 9.86 13.02 4.19
C GLY A 457 8.58 12.24 4.44
N TRP A 458 7.97 11.65 3.41
CA TRP A 458 6.79 10.78 3.55
C TRP A 458 7.19 9.30 3.63
N VAL A 459 7.07 8.73 4.83
CA VAL A 459 7.53 7.37 5.14
C VAL A 459 6.41 6.50 5.70
N GLY A 460 6.15 5.36 5.06
CA GLY A 460 5.21 4.33 5.50
C GLY A 460 5.94 3.13 6.13
N LEU A 461 5.86 3.01 7.45
CA LEU A 461 6.52 1.95 8.23
C LEU A 461 5.54 0.80 8.54
N ALA A 462 5.56 -0.23 7.69
CA ALA A 462 4.84 -1.49 7.90
C ALA A 462 5.67 -2.56 8.62
N GLY A 463 7.00 -2.39 8.66
CA GLY A 463 7.90 -3.18 9.51
C GLY A 463 8.08 -2.56 10.91
N ASN A 464 8.52 -3.38 11.87
CA ASN A 464 8.75 -2.96 13.26
C ASN A 464 9.96 -2.01 13.37
N LEU A 465 9.77 -0.86 14.01
CA LEU A 465 10.85 -0.02 14.53
C LEU A 465 11.21 -0.43 15.97
N SER A 466 12.46 -0.80 16.19
CA SER A 466 13.00 -1.32 17.45
C SER A 466 14.19 -0.48 17.94
N GLY A 467 14.79 -0.83 19.09
CA GLY A 467 16.00 -0.16 19.61
C GLY A 467 15.76 0.64 20.89
N GLN A 468 16.84 1.19 21.45
CA GLN A 468 16.79 2.02 22.66
C GLN A 468 16.87 3.52 22.36
N GLY A 469 17.36 3.89 21.18
CA GLY A 469 17.45 5.27 20.71
C GLY A 469 16.09 5.94 20.52
N ASP A 470 16.14 7.27 20.53
CA ASP A 470 15.00 8.14 20.22
C ASP A 470 14.58 7.99 18.74
N PHE A 471 13.30 8.27 18.47
CA PHE A 471 12.77 8.41 17.12
C PHE A 471 12.24 9.83 16.91
N THR A 472 12.79 10.55 15.93
CA THR A 472 12.46 11.95 15.66
C THR A 472 11.85 12.11 14.28
N ILE A 473 10.73 12.82 14.22
CA ILE A 473 10.08 13.27 12.99
C ILE A 473 10.31 14.77 12.90
N GLU A 474 11.06 15.19 11.90
CA GLU A 474 11.38 16.60 11.69
C GLU A 474 10.22 17.34 11.02
N LYS A 475 10.40 18.65 10.90
CA LYS A 475 9.45 19.56 10.25
C LYS A 475 9.13 19.07 8.82
N ASP A 476 7.87 19.23 8.43
CA ASP A 476 7.33 18.92 7.10
C ASP A 476 7.43 17.43 6.71
N SER A 477 7.80 16.56 7.66
CA SER A 477 7.89 15.10 7.46
C SER A 477 6.62 14.41 7.95
N ASN A 478 6.22 13.36 7.24
CA ASN A 478 5.02 12.59 7.53
C ASN A 478 5.33 11.10 7.66
N VAL A 479 5.12 10.55 8.85
CA VAL A 479 5.37 9.14 9.15
C VAL A 479 4.08 8.42 9.45
N ARG A 480 3.80 7.36 8.69
CA ARG A 480 2.69 6.44 8.93
C ARG A 480 3.18 5.11 9.47
N MET A 481 2.93 4.85 10.75
CA MET A 481 3.27 3.58 11.41
C MET A 481 2.07 2.64 11.42
N THR A 482 2.25 1.46 10.85
CA THR A 482 1.21 0.41 10.86
C THR A 482 1.67 -0.88 11.53
N ALA A 483 2.96 -0.97 11.89
CA ALA A 483 3.50 -2.05 12.71
C ALA A 483 3.35 -1.78 14.21
N ILE A 484 3.44 -2.86 14.99
CA ILE A 484 3.65 -2.75 16.43
C ILE A 484 5.12 -2.41 16.66
N ASN A 485 5.43 -1.20 17.12
CA ASN A 485 6.81 -0.77 17.35
C ASN A 485 7.25 -1.06 18.78
N THR A 486 8.54 -1.35 18.91
CA THR A 486 9.13 -1.88 20.16
C THR A 486 10.30 -1.06 20.69
N TYR A 487 10.62 0.05 20.03
CA TYR A 487 11.64 0.96 20.53
C TYR A 487 11.23 1.58 21.87
N THR A 488 12.22 1.85 22.73
CA THR A 488 12.01 2.35 24.09
C THR A 488 12.47 3.78 24.30
N GLY A 489 13.25 4.34 23.36
CA GLY A 489 13.56 5.77 23.36
C GLY A 489 12.30 6.62 23.19
N ALA A 490 12.44 7.92 23.36
CA ALA A 490 11.33 8.85 23.23
C ALA A 490 11.00 9.14 21.77
N THR A 491 9.71 9.34 21.51
CA THR A 491 9.17 9.80 20.22
C THR A 491 9.15 11.33 20.23
N ARG A 492 9.70 11.97 19.20
CA ARG A 492 9.67 13.43 19.03
C ARG A 492 8.99 13.78 17.72
N ILE A 493 7.92 14.56 17.80
CA ILE A 493 7.20 15.10 16.65
C ILE A 493 7.46 16.59 16.66
N ALA A 494 8.30 17.06 15.73
CA ALA A 494 8.59 18.48 15.60
C ALA A 494 7.35 19.26 15.14
N LYS A 495 7.39 20.58 15.31
CA LYS A 495 6.38 21.47 14.74
C LYS A 495 6.25 21.25 13.23
N ASP A 496 5.01 21.16 12.77
CA ASP A 496 4.64 20.80 11.38
C ASP A 496 5.18 19.43 10.95
N GLY A 497 5.52 18.54 11.89
CA GLY A 497 5.73 17.11 11.66
C GLY A 497 4.44 16.32 11.92
N TYR A 498 4.30 15.17 11.26
CA TYR A 498 3.07 14.37 11.27
C TYR A 498 3.39 12.91 11.63
N LEU A 499 2.77 12.40 12.68
CA LEU A 499 2.81 10.97 13.02
C LEU A 499 1.40 10.38 12.96
N HIS A 500 1.20 9.43 12.06
CA HIS A 500 -0.02 8.61 11.99
C HIS A 500 0.23 7.23 12.58
N LEU A 501 -0.54 6.87 13.60
CA LEU A 501 -0.68 5.49 14.06
C LEU A 501 -1.93 4.90 13.42
N ALA A 502 -1.75 3.94 12.52
CA ALA A 502 -2.85 3.33 11.76
C ALA A 502 -2.84 1.81 11.85
N GLY A 503 -4.00 1.15 11.71
CA GLY A 503 -4.07 -0.30 11.84
C GLY A 503 -3.49 -0.80 13.16
N LEU A 504 -2.46 -1.66 13.09
CA LEU A 504 -1.75 -2.19 14.27
C LEU A 504 -0.69 -1.21 14.85
N GLY A 505 -0.49 -0.06 14.21
CA GLY A 505 0.46 0.99 14.58
C GLY A 505 0.49 1.29 16.06
N SER A 506 1.64 1.15 16.72
CA SER A 506 1.77 1.50 18.14
C SER A 506 3.14 2.04 18.50
N ILE A 507 3.19 2.81 19.59
CA ILE A 507 4.41 3.36 20.22
C ILE A 507 4.33 3.21 21.74
N GLU A 508 3.62 2.20 22.23
CA GLU A 508 3.33 1.99 23.66
C GLU A 508 4.60 1.90 24.52
N LYS A 509 5.70 1.39 23.94
CA LYS A 509 6.98 1.22 24.63
C LYS A 509 7.86 2.46 24.62
N SER A 510 7.52 3.47 23.82
CA SER A 510 8.21 4.77 23.82
C SER A 510 8.22 5.34 25.24
N ALA A 511 9.39 5.75 25.71
CA ALA A 511 9.53 6.26 27.07
C ALA A 511 8.69 7.51 27.32
N HIS A 512 8.55 8.35 26.30
CA HIS A 512 7.83 9.62 26.31
C HIS A 512 7.54 10.07 24.88
N VAL A 513 6.39 10.72 24.65
CA VAL A 513 6.04 11.36 23.38
C VAL A 513 6.10 12.88 23.56
N PHE A 514 7.07 13.52 22.93
CA PHE A 514 7.14 14.98 22.81
C PHE A 514 6.43 15.42 21.53
N ASN A 515 5.19 15.88 21.65
CA ASN A 515 4.36 16.29 20.53
C ASN A 515 4.35 17.82 20.39
N GLU A 516 5.16 18.37 19.49
CA GLU A 516 5.09 19.77 19.06
C GLU A 516 4.41 19.93 17.69
N GLY A 517 4.10 18.82 17.02
CA GLY A 517 3.46 18.76 15.70
C GLY A 517 2.07 18.16 15.77
N ASN A 518 1.83 17.11 14.97
CA ASN A 518 0.52 16.49 14.84
C ASN A 518 0.60 14.98 15.08
N LEU A 519 -0.21 14.47 16.01
CA LEU A 519 -0.38 13.04 16.27
C LEU A 519 -1.78 12.58 15.86
N PHE A 520 -1.85 11.67 14.89
CA PHE A 520 -3.09 11.09 14.40
C PHE A 520 -3.24 9.65 14.85
N ILE A 521 -4.38 9.33 15.46
CA ILE A 521 -4.74 7.96 15.84
C ILE A 521 -6.12 7.55 15.31
N ASP A 522 -6.77 8.43 14.55
CA ASP A 522 -8.10 8.27 13.95
C ASP A 522 -8.25 6.99 13.13
N GLN A 523 -7.17 6.57 12.49
CA GLN A 523 -7.12 5.37 11.65
C GLN A 523 -6.57 4.12 12.38
N LYS A 524 -6.48 4.10 13.72
CA LYS A 524 -6.10 2.89 14.46
C LYS A 524 -7.12 1.75 14.35
N GLY A 525 -6.62 0.53 14.50
CA GLY A 525 -7.41 -0.70 14.53
C GLY A 525 -8.11 -0.98 13.20
N ALA A 526 -9.31 -1.54 13.30
CA ALA A 526 -10.15 -1.89 12.15
C ALA A 526 -10.82 -0.66 11.51
N TYR A 527 -10.04 0.37 11.12
CA TYR A 527 -10.56 1.55 10.42
C TYR A 527 -11.14 1.18 9.05
N MET A 528 -10.37 0.44 8.24
CA MET A 528 -10.85 -0.22 7.03
C MET A 528 -10.91 -1.73 7.24
N THR A 529 -12.02 -2.35 6.79
CA THR A 529 -12.21 -3.80 6.96
C THR A 529 -11.19 -4.60 6.13
N GLN A 530 -10.80 -4.05 4.98
CA GLN A 530 -9.86 -4.61 4.02
C GLN A 530 -8.46 -4.81 4.61
N TRP A 531 -8.10 -4.06 5.66
CA TRP A 531 -6.81 -4.22 6.33
C TRP A 531 -6.72 -5.51 7.15
N GLY A 532 -7.84 -6.15 7.49
CA GLY A 532 -7.83 -7.39 8.28
C GLY A 532 -7.30 -7.21 9.71
N VAL A 533 -7.46 -6.01 10.28
CA VAL A 533 -7.05 -5.70 11.66
C VAL A 533 -8.24 -5.91 12.61
N ASP A 534 -7.98 -6.50 13.77
CA ASP A 534 -9.02 -6.70 14.79
C ASP A 534 -9.41 -5.39 15.49
N LYS A 535 -10.68 -5.27 15.89
CA LYS A 535 -11.22 -4.07 16.55
C LYS A 535 -10.57 -3.79 17.91
N SER A 536 -9.99 -4.80 18.57
CA SER A 536 -9.27 -4.64 19.85
C SER A 536 -8.04 -3.74 19.76
N PHE A 537 -7.52 -3.49 18.55
CA PHE A 537 -6.40 -2.56 18.32
C PHE A 537 -6.85 -1.10 18.12
N GLY A 538 -8.12 -0.77 18.39
CA GLY A 538 -8.69 0.56 18.17
C GLY A 538 -8.11 1.64 19.09
N ASP A 539 -7.62 1.29 20.28
CA ASP A 539 -7.06 2.27 21.21
C ASP A 539 -5.57 2.55 20.93
N ALA A 540 -5.16 3.81 21.10
CA ALA A 540 -3.76 4.19 21.15
C ALA A 540 -3.29 4.21 22.61
N VAL A 541 -2.27 3.43 22.95
CA VAL A 541 -1.69 3.41 24.30
C VAL A 541 -0.34 4.10 24.26
N ILE A 542 -0.17 5.09 25.12
CA ILE A 542 1.06 5.86 25.28
C ILE A 542 1.44 5.87 26.76
N ARG A 543 2.73 5.76 27.04
CA ARG A 543 3.23 5.79 28.42
C ARG A 543 3.11 7.19 29.02
N ASP A 544 3.75 8.16 28.39
CA ASP A 544 3.79 9.55 28.82
C ASP A 544 3.82 10.47 27.59
N ILE A 545 3.20 11.64 27.70
CA ILE A 545 3.04 12.58 26.59
C ILE A 545 3.09 14.02 27.11
N SER A 546 3.75 14.89 26.35
CA SER A 546 3.75 16.34 26.56
C SER A 546 3.95 17.10 25.26
N GLY A 547 3.68 18.41 25.27
CA GLY A 547 4.00 19.31 24.18
C GLY A 547 2.83 20.18 23.72
N GLY A 548 3.09 21.12 22.81
CA GLY A 548 2.12 22.08 22.30
C GLY A 548 1.37 21.67 21.03
N GLY A 549 1.64 20.47 20.50
CA GLY A 549 1.07 19.97 19.26
C GLY A 549 -0.34 19.39 19.38
N ASP A 550 -0.98 19.18 18.23
CA ASP A 550 -2.35 18.71 18.11
C ASP A 550 -2.43 17.17 18.10
N ILE A 551 -3.58 16.66 18.57
CA ILE A 551 -3.90 15.23 18.61
C ILE A 551 -5.28 15.01 17.98
N VAL A 552 -5.35 14.16 16.96
CA VAL A 552 -6.59 13.80 16.25
C VAL A 552 -6.98 12.36 16.57
N LEU A 553 -8.13 12.21 17.25
CA LEU A 553 -8.60 10.93 17.79
C LEU A 553 -9.48 10.15 16.81
N GLY A 554 -10.23 10.84 15.94
CA GLY A 554 -11.36 10.23 15.23
C GLY A 554 -12.29 9.47 16.20
N SER A 555 -12.67 8.24 15.87
CA SER A 555 -13.51 7.43 16.79
C SER A 555 -12.73 6.67 17.89
N ARG A 556 -11.45 7.01 18.11
CA ARG A 556 -10.53 6.21 18.94
C ARG A 556 -10.31 6.81 20.31
N ARG A 557 -9.72 6.01 21.20
CA ARG A 557 -9.31 6.48 22.53
C ARG A 557 -7.80 6.59 22.61
N LEU A 558 -7.33 7.69 23.18
CA LEU A 558 -5.97 7.82 23.67
C LEU A 558 -5.92 7.35 25.13
N VAL A 559 -5.06 6.39 25.44
CA VAL A 559 -4.85 5.85 26.79
C VAL A 559 -3.45 6.24 27.26
N VAL A 560 -3.36 7.06 28.30
CA VAL A 560 -2.09 7.50 28.89
C VAL A 560 -1.87 6.80 30.23
N THR A 561 -0.78 6.04 30.35
CA THR A 561 -0.62 5.07 31.46
C THR A 561 0.28 5.54 32.60
N ALA A 562 1.17 6.48 32.36
CA ALA A 562 2.12 7.00 33.35
C ALA A 562 2.46 8.47 33.06
N ALA A 563 1.43 9.30 32.95
CA ALA A 563 1.60 10.71 32.60
C ALA A 563 2.47 11.46 33.63
N THR A 564 3.32 12.35 33.14
CA THR A 564 4.02 13.35 33.96
C THR A 564 3.95 14.76 33.37
N GLY A 565 3.47 14.88 32.12
CA GLY A 565 3.56 16.09 31.31
C GLY A 565 2.30 16.95 31.25
N THR A 566 2.35 17.88 30.29
CA THR A 566 1.26 18.80 29.94
C THR A 566 0.99 18.70 28.45
N ILE A 567 -0.29 18.53 28.08
CA ILE A 567 -0.77 18.70 26.71
C ILE A 567 -1.23 20.15 26.57
N GLY A 568 -0.44 20.95 25.85
CA GLY A 568 -0.70 22.36 25.60
C GLY A 568 -1.45 22.64 24.29
N GLY A 569 -1.40 21.71 23.33
CA GLY A 569 -2.14 21.79 22.07
C GLY A 569 -3.58 21.29 22.18
N SER A 570 -4.26 21.16 21.04
CA SER A 570 -5.65 20.71 20.99
C SER A 570 -5.78 19.19 20.88
N ILE A 571 -6.88 18.65 21.41
CA ILE A 571 -7.33 17.28 21.16
C ILE A 571 -8.72 17.36 20.52
N THR A 572 -8.87 16.72 19.35
CA THR A 572 -10.10 16.73 18.56
C THR A 572 -10.50 15.33 18.12
N ASP A 573 -11.77 15.12 17.78
CA ASP A 573 -12.29 13.84 17.27
C ASP A 573 -13.10 13.97 15.97
N TYR A 574 -12.83 15.01 15.18
CA TYR A 574 -13.49 15.26 13.91
C TYR A 574 -13.05 14.31 12.80
N ASP A 575 -13.96 14.07 11.86
CA ASP A 575 -13.62 13.63 10.51
C ASP A 575 -13.23 14.81 9.60
N ASP A 576 -12.89 14.52 8.34
CA ASP A 576 -12.55 15.50 7.29
C ASP A 576 -13.68 16.52 6.98
N ASN A 577 -14.88 16.33 7.54
CA ASN A 577 -16.04 17.21 7.41
C ASN A 577 -16.34 18.01 8.69
N GLY A 578 -15.48 17.91 9.71
CA GLY A 578 -15.68 18.62 10.98
C GLY A 578 -16.77 18.00 11.85
N LYS A 579 -17.07 16.71 11.71
CA LYS A 579 -18.04 16.00 12.54
C LYS A 579 -17.35 15.17 13.62
N ASN A 580 -17.71 15.41 14.88
CA ASN A 580 -17.24 14.61 16.02
C ASN A 580 -17.63 13.13 15.89
N LEU A 581 -16.66 12.24 16.17
CA LEU A 581 -16.79 10.78 16.00
C LEU A 581 -16.87 9.99 17.32
N GLY A 582 -16.83 10.66 18.47
CA GLY A 582 -16.91 10.05 19.80
C GLY A 582 -15.56 9.57 20.36
N GLY A 583 -14.45 10.09 19.84
CA GLY A 583 -13.11 9.80 20.35
C GLY A 583 -12.91 10.37 21.74
N GLY A 584 -12.13 9.68 22.58
CA GLY A 584 -12.00 10.00 24.01
C GLY A 584 -10.59 9.85 24.58
N LEU A 585 -10.46 10.20 25.86
CA LEU A 585 -9.18 10.18 26.59
C LEU A 585 -9.32 9.35 27.87
N VAL A 586 -8.38 8.44 28.10
CA VAL A 586 -8.28 7.68 29.35
C VAL A 586 -6.94 7.98 30.00
N LEU A 587 -6.97 8.64 31.15
CA LEU A 587 -5.80 8.75 32.01
C LEU A 587 -5.79 7.58 33.00
N ALA A 588 -5.06 6.54 32.64
CA ALA A 588 -4.97 5.31 33.43
C ALA A 588 -4.01 5.43 34.63
N GLY A 589 -3.04 6.35 34.58
CA GLY A 589 -2.09 6.57 35.67
C GLY A 589 -1.21 7.80 35.49
N GLY A 590 -0.60 8.24 36.59
CA GLY A 590 0.27 9.42 36.63
C GLY A 590 -0.49 10.74 36.79
N LYS A 591 0.17 11.84 36.46
CA LYS A 591 -0.37 13.20 36.52
C LYS A 591 -0.31 13.85 35.14
N LEU A 592 -1.45 14.26 34.61
CA LEU A 592 -1.55 14.91 33.31
C LEU A 592 -2.20 16.29 33.45
N THR A 593 -1.54 17.32 32.94
CA THR A 593 -2.16 18.64 32.78
C THR A 593 -2.72 18.79 31.37
N ILE A 594 -3.99 19.17 31.28
CA ILE A 594 -4.68 19.55 30.04
C ILE A 594 -4.76 21.07 30.02
N ALA A 595 -3.90 21.70 29.21
CA ALA A 595 -3.74 23.15 29.16
C ALA A 595 -4.30 23.80 27.89
N GLY A 596 -4.43 23.05 26.79
CA GLY A 596 -5.01 23.54 25.54
C GLY A 596 -6.54 23.54 25.51
N ASP A 597 -7.07 23.89 24.34
CA ASP A 597 -8.50 23.89 24.04
C ASP A 597 -8.87 22.57 23.37
N ASN A 598 -9.66 21.73 24.06
CA ASN A 598 -9.98 20.38 23.59
C ASN A 598 -11.47 20.25 23.34
N ASP A 599 -11.84 19.81 22.14
CA ASP A 599 -13.23 19.77 21.67
C ASP A 599 -13.77 18.37 21.35
N TYR A 600 -12.97 17.33 21.60
CA TYR A 600 -13.41 15.97 21.40
C TYR A 600 -14.68 15.63 22.21
N SER A 601 -15.56 14.84 21.60
CA SER A 601 -16.89 14.56 22.15
C SER A 601 -16.99 13.32 23.04
N GLY A 602 -16.02 12.41 22.94
CA GLY A 602 -16.01 11.18 23.73
C GLY A 602 -15.66 11.40 25.20
N LEU A 603 -15.88 10.34 26.00
CA LEU A 603 -15.68 10.37 27.44
C LEU A 603 -14.20 10.58 27.79
N THR A 604 -13.97 11.44 28.78
CA THR A 604 -12.70 11.51 29.50
C THR A 604 -12.77 10.66 30.76
N GLU A 605 -11.86 9.71 30.94
CA GLU A 605 -11.80 8.87 32.13
C GLU A 605 -10.54 9.17 32.94
N VAL A 606 -10.70 9.48 34.23
CA VAL A 606 -9.59 9.63 35.18
C VAL A 606 -9.61 8.43 36.12
N ALA A 607 -8.75 7.45 35.87
CA ALA A 607 -8.72 6.20 36.61
C ALA A 607 -8.24 6.39 38.06
N SER A 608 -8.50 5.40 38.92
CA SER A 608 -8.02 5.40 40.29
C SER A 608 -6.48 5.45 40.34
N GLY A 609 -5.93 6.33 41.17
CA GLY A 609 -4.48 6.58 41.24
C GLY A 609 -3.92 7.55 40.19
N ALA A 610 -4.75 8.01 39.25
CA ALA A 610 -4.41 9.08 38.32
C ALA A 610 -4.87 10.45 38.81
N GLU A 611 -4.17 11.50 38.38
CA GLU A 611 -4.52 12.91 38.62
C GLU A 611 -4.55 13.68 37.30
N MET A 612 -5.72 14.24 36.95
CA MET A 612 -5.85 15.14 35.82
C MET A 612 -6.03 16.58 36.33
N HIS A 613 -5.24 17.50 35.78
CA HIS A 613 -5.35 18.93 36.04
C HIS A 613 -5.76 19.68 34.78
N VAL A 614 -6.97 20.21 34.75
CA VAL A 614 -7.49 20.97 33.60
C VAL A 614 -7.29 22.46 33.87
N THR A 615 -6.37 23.08 33.14
CA THR A 615 -6.15 24.53 33.15
C THR A 615 -6.67 25.21 31.88
N GLY A 616 -6.81 24.46 30.79
CA GLY A 616 -7.46 24.89 29.54
C GLY A 616 -8.94 24.49 29.51
N GLN A 617 -9.40 23.97 28.38
CA GLN A 617 -10.80 23.56 28.19
C GLN A 617 -10.92 22.06 27.84
N LEU A 618 -11.94 21.40 28.41
CA LEU A 618 -12.47 20.10 27.97
C LEU A 618 -13.95 20.22 27.59
N ALA A 619 -14.29 19.86 26.35
CA ALA A 619 -15.68 19.89 25.89
C ALA A 619 -16.52 18.69 26.37
N GLY A 620 -15.98 17.48 26.28
CA GLY A 620 -16.68 16.22 26.58
C GLY A 620 -16.98 15.96 28.06
N ASP A 621 -17.76 14.92 28.32
CA ASP A 621 -18.05 14.44 29.67
C ASP A 621 -16.80 13.86 30.34
N VAL A 622 -16.77 13.86 31.68
CA VAL A 622 -15.65 13.33 32.47
C VAL A 622 -16.14 12.35 33.53
N SER A 623 -15.58 11.15 33.56
CA SER A 623 -15.77 10.14 34.63
C SER A 623 -14.53 10.10 35.52
N VAL A 624 -14.72 10.29 36.83
CA VAL A 624 -13.64 10.46 37.80
C VAL A 624 -13.65 9.35 38.85
N HIS A 625 -12.64 8.49 38.80
CA HIS A 625 -12.29 7.50 39.83
C HIS A 625 -11.00 7.86 40.59
N GLY A 626 -10.13 8.67 39.98
CA GLY A 626 -8.93 9.26 40.60
C GLY A 626 -9.18 10.68 41.08
N LYS A 627 -8.28 11.60 40.75
CA LYS A 627 -8.39 13.03 41.10
C LYS A 627 -8.52 13.89 39.85
N LEU A 628 -9.54 14.74 39.81
CA LEU A 628 -9.70 15.79 38.82
C LEU A 628 -9.59 17.16 39.51
N SER A 629 -8.64 17.98 39.08
CA SER A 629 -8.56 19.41 39.46
C SER A 629 -8.93 20.26 38.25
N VAL A 630 -9.92 21.15 38.38
CA VAL A 630 -10.36 22.03 37.30
C VAL A 630 -10.09 23.47 37.70
N ASP A 631 -9.10 24.10 37.07
CA ASP A 631 -8.82 25.55 37.18
C ASP A 631 -9.12 26.30 35.88
N GLY A 632 -9.35 25.57 34.77
CA GLY A 632 -9.88 26.07 33.52
C GLY A 632 -11.39 25.82 33.38
N GLN A 633 -11.81 25.15 32.31
CA GLN A 633 -13.21 24.88 32.01
C GLN A 633 -13.47 23.43 31.61
N VAL A 634 -14.54 22.84 32.15
CA VAL A 634 -15.14 21.59 31.66
C VAL A 634 -16.59 21.87 31.26
N SER A 635 -16.89 21.78 29.97
CA SER A 635 -18.21 22.07 29.42
C SER A 635 -19.18 20.88 29.53
N GLY A 636 -18.66 19.65 29.58
CA GLY A 636 -19.46 18.44 29.78
C GLY A 636 -19.87 18.21 31.23
N THR A 637 -20.50 17.06 31.47
CA THR A 637 -20.89 16.61 32.81
C THR A 637 -19.73 15.89 33.47
N VAL A 638 -19.39 16.30 34.70
CA VAL A 638 -18.41 15.60 35.54
C VAL A 638 -19.13 14.63 36.47
N THR A 639 -18.89 13.33 36.28
CA THR A 639 -19.38 12.26 37.15
C THR A 639 -18.27 11.79 38.07
N VAL A 640 -18.42 12.04 39.38
CA VAL A 640 -17.46 11.60 40.41
C VAL A 640 -17.97 10.31 41.04
N HIS A 641 -17.21 9.22 40.87
CA HIS A 641 -17.51 7.91 41.42
C HIS A 641 -16.96 7.75 42.85
N GLU A 642 -17.30 6.65 43.53
CA GLU A 642 -16.77 6.35 44.85
C GLU A 642 -15.23 6.29 44.83
N GLY A 643 -14.60 7.05 45.72
CA GLY A 643 -13.14 7.19 45.80
C GLY A 643 -12.56 8.27 44.87
N GLY A 644 -13.36 8.85 43.98
CA GLY A 644 -12.96 9.97 43.13
C GLY A 644 -12.96 11.31 43.87
N GLU A 645 -12.01 12.17 43.53
CA GLU A 645 -11.87 13.53 44.06
C GLU A 645 -12.03 14.58 42.97
N LEU A 646 -12.76 15.65 43.29
CA LEU A 646 -12.95 16.82 42.43
C LEU A 646 -12.55 18.08 43.21
N SER A 647 -11.63 18.86 42.65
CA SER A 647 -11.15 20.13 43.21
C SER A 647 -10.95 21.20 42.12
N GLY A 648 -10.49 22.39 42.52
CA GLY A 648 -10.15 23.50 41.64
C GLY A 648 -11.17 24.64 41.67
N ASN A 649 -10.81 25.77 41.05
CA ASN A 649 -11.62 27.01 41.04
C ASN A 649 -12.23 27.35 39.68
N GLY A 650 -12.08 26.46 38.70
CA GLY A 650 -12.55 26.63 37.33
C GLY A 650 -14.05 26.40 37.16
N ALA A 651 -14.51 26.53 35.92
CA ALA A 651 -15.91 26.38 35.55
C ALA A 651 -16.25 24.94 35.17
N ILE A 652 -17.34 24.41 35.73
CA ILE A 652 -17.88 23.08 35.38
C ILE A 652 -19.38 23.24 35.10
N SER A 653 -19.85 22.80 33.94
CA SER A 653 -21.27 22.94 33.55
C SER A 653 -22.21 22.14 34.46
N ALA A 654 -21.86 20.90 34.77
CA ALA A 654 -22.67 20.02 35.62
C ALA A 654 -21.80 19.02 36.39
N VAL A 655 -22.17 18.74 37.64
CA VAL A 655 -21.50 17.74 38.48
C VAL A 655 -22.52 16.73 39.01
N HIS A 656 -22.25 15.45 38.79
CA HIS A 656 -22.98 14.33 39.37
C HIS A 656 -22.05 13.54 40.31
N ARG A 657 -22.50 13.25 41.54
CA ARG A 657 -21.76 12.42 42.49
C ARG A 657 -22.52 11.12 42.70
N VAL A 658 -21.89 10.00 42.35
CA VAL A 658 -22.49 8.67 42.52
C VAL A 658 -22.28 8.26 43.98
N SER A 659 -23.33 8.43 44.81
CA SER A 659 -23.37 7.88 46.17
C SER A 659 -23.76 6.40 46.13
N ARG A 660 -23.26 5.62 47.10
CA ARG A 660 -23.63 4.20 47.29
C ARG A 660 -25.13 3.95 47.35
#